data_AF-A0A954U2G2-F1
#
_entry.id   AF-A0A954U2G2-F1
#
_cell.length_a   1.000
_cell.length_b   1.000
_cell.length_c   1.000
_cell.angle_alpha   90.00
_cell.angle_beta   90.00
_cell.angle_gamma   90.00
#
_symmetry.space_group_name_H-M   'P 1'
#
loop_
_entity.id
_entity.type
_entity.pdbx_description
1 polymer ?
#
loop_
_entity_poly.entity_id
_entity_poly.type
_entity_poly.pdbx_seq_one_letter_code
_entity_poly.pdbx_strand_id
1 'polypeptide(L)'
;PRSHEQWDVGAYESNTGPSEYFVRVNGNDNNDGMSRRTAFGTIGKAVEVASPGDTIHVGGGVYAQVTAFTKSGSKEAPITIRADESGAKTGDPGVVRIVPSKANRFAWTISQASHLKIIGFVFDGEGIARSSSKRIQAVQIISSGSLEFNDCVFQACDDPLHASYSSVKFDNCRFLKNLAEALTVAHGELHAIGCQFLDNNTGPYSEENYKCLIESSTIRGCAGPALNIAWGTSGDPAATEPIIRDCQVLKNGAGISLRNARDNSKIRFVRATITNTSGTEILLADSELTIDSQWRKMIDVEQGTSGIYAVNSNLSVVGLRFDNYNGGQAFGICISGGAATINDCRFNNCFRGLRLNSVERSAVRNCEFVDCGNKSSGVGSALNILNPQTGPAIIAGTTIRDSFIGLELLGVEDGDLRISNSPLRNNSFGLFAQSCSLTFDNDNVGKMWRLEDNATGIIAYGGDITFDNATISGSRGWGVVLSGAKVLAKDSQFRNNGSGLYVKKAPDARFINCSFVDNSGTNLGINNAQLVNNRWEATAGATVLRDCTIARGGYGIWCDHTWIGESGPEWKVFNTTICNNDLGIYSTNGNVEFTGEQGWEFRDNKHHIYAVRGACSLDGVTLSGASVEALTAVGTDLVVKNSELAHSGVGLVAWACPSFVARSSKFLKNTMFGAKIHGAATFRGCEIRENGDFSAGDGGGLLLYATNEADHDLRGTRIEDNYVGVRVQACDWRLTPDNAARWTFPENEFASLQAYDAKLLAKGVEFAGNHCYALSSMSSDVELVNCNFHDNDGGAISWADRSFSAANCKFTDSSGPGMTVGYGPVAIRKCRFERNGRQGLLAHYNSRVDLEDSRFTGNGDFGVFLKINQPTATWDDKNLHRVVDCEIDKNQYGLRVVHAEDHNFELKNTSISGSTWYSIMYDTCSLTVSDQRQNEWTVTGNTCGPCVRYGDVTLDSVNSENNWNIGFLVEQGGRATLRNCRTTGAKYGLYQNNSTQTILDSCRFEGQYTNNWKWAVYVEGGPLTAINSVFAGFHQGFWSGHLRGPSDAKRLFLNNTVADLRSMGNGVQASACHTTVHNNIFASNRGATALRRDGGTLRHSHNLCYGFGQIGFNTKVDESTIDRDPLFANAATGNYRLAKGSPAINSGLNLPSDVPVDMEGNPRPSFHVSEIGAYEFTRANGSLRLLEWREVK
;
A
#
# COMPACT_ATOMS: atom_id res chain seq x y z
N PRO A 1 -46.33 100.65 0.29
CA PRO A 1 -45.27 101.58 0.76
C PRO A 1 -43.92 101.10 0.22
N ARG A 2 -43.20 102.02 -0.42
CA ARG A 2 -42.23 101.82 -1.52
C ARG A 2 -40.86 101.28 -1.09
N SER A 3 -40.18 100.57 -2.00
CA SER A 3 -38.72 100.44 -1.98
C SER A 3 -38.13 100.34 -3.39
N HIS A 4 -38.22 101.43 -4.16
CA HIS A 4 -37.22 101.80 -5.16
C HIS A 4 -37.13 103.34 -5.16
N GLU A 5 -35.95 103.87 -4.86
CA GLU A 5 -35.66 105.30 -4.60
C GLU A 5 -35.12 106.03 -5.85
N GLN A 6 -35.72 105.84 -7.02
CA GLN A 6 -35.46 106.71 -8.17
C GLN A 6 -36.76 106.99 -8.91
N TRP A 7 -37.01 108.26 -9.18
CA TRP A 7 -38.19 108.74 -9.90
C TRP A 7 -37.82 108.99 -11.37
N ASP A 8 -38.66 108.56 -12.30
CA ASP A 8 -38.51 108.85 -13.73
C ASP A 8 -38.91 110.31 -14.03
N VAL A 9 -38.35 110.90 -15.10
CA VAL A 9 -38.64 112.30 -15.50
C VAL A 9 -39.73 112.31 -16.59
N GLY A 10 -40.97 112.69 -16.24
CA GLY A 10 -42.07 112.88 -17.19
C GLY A 10 -43.48 112.70 -16.59
N ALA A 11 -44.53 113.09 -17.32
CA ALA A 11 -45.91 113.15 -16.83
C ALA A 11 -46.69 111.80 -16.84
N TYR A 12 -46.06 110.70 -17.25
CA TYR A 12 -46.63 109.34 -17.24
C TYR A 12 -45.67 108.39 -16.52
N GLU A 13 -46.18 107.54 -15.62
CA GLU A 13 -45.35 106.55 -14.92
C GLU A 13 -44.97 105.38 -15.84
N SER A 14 -43.71 104.95 -15.80
CA SER A 14 -43.22 103.75 -16.48
C SER A 14 -43.84 102.50 -15.88
N ASN A 15 -44.73 101.84 -16.62
CA ASN A 15 -45.40 100.61 -16.18
C ASN A 15 -44.50 99.37 -16.42
N THR A 16 -43.22 99.41 -16.01
CA THR A 16 -42.18 98.40 -16.31
C THR A 16 -41.95 97.43 -15.15
N GLY A 17 -42.97 96.66 -14.78
CA GLY A 17 -42.75 95.39 -14.09
C GLY A 17 -42.22 94.33 -15.07
N PRO A 18 -41.66 93.21 -14.59
CA PRO A 18 -41.24 92.11 -15.46
C PRO A 18 -42.44 91.64 -16.29
N SER A 19 -42.24 91.57 -17.61
CA SER A 19 -43.26 91.21 -18.57
C SER A 19 -43.35 89.70 -18.73
N GLU A 20 -44.58 89.18 -18.89
CA GLU A 20 -44.83 87.81 -19.30
C GLU A 20 -45.14 87.77 -20.81
N TYR A 21 -44.33 87.05 -21.57
CA TYR A 21 -44.56 86.80 -22.99
C TYR A 21 -45.01 85.35 -23.22
N PHE A 22 -45.91 85.15 -24.17
CA PHE A 22 -46.53 83.87 -24.49
C PHE A 22 -46.18 83.47 -25.92
N VAL A 23 -45.75 82.22 -26.11
CA VAL A 23 -45.40 81.64 -27.42
C VAL A 23 -46.24 80.40 -27.66
N ARG A 24 -46.89 80.30 -28.81
CA ARG A 24 -47.78 79.18 -29.19
C ARG A 24 -47.51 78.76 -30.64
N VAL A 25 -47.64 77.48 -30.98
CA VAL A 25 -47.38 76.97 -32.35
C VAL A 25 -48.24 77.66 -33.40
N ASN A 26 -49.47 78.06 -33.04
CA ASN A 26 -50.41 78.79 -33.89
C ASN A 26 -50.46 80.30 -33.61
N GLY A 27 -49.47 80.83 -32.88
CA GLY A 27 -49.31 82.26 -32.64
C GLY A 27 -48.87 83.03 -33.89
N ASN A 28 -48.72 84.35 -33.76
CA ASN A 28 -48.29 85.23 -34.86
C ASN A 28 -47.25 86.23 -34.35
N ASP A 29 -46.10 86.32 -35.02
CA ASP A 29 -44.99 87.19 -34.60
C ASP A 29 -45.25 88.69 -34.78
N ASN A 30 -46.36 89.06 -35.43
CA ASN A 30 -46.87 90.43 -35.48
C ASN A 30 -47.71 90.81 -34.24
N ASN A 31 -48.02 89.86 -33.35
CA ASN A 31 -48.72 90.14 -32.10
C ASN A 31 -47.77 90.78 -31.05
N ASP A 32 -48.32 91.28 -29.94
CA ASP A 32 -47.53 91.82 -28.82
C ASP A 32 -46.93 90.75 -27.89
N GLY A 33 -47.41 89.49 -27.99
CA GLY A 33 -46.96 88.39 -27.16
C GLY A 33 -47.42 88.43 -25.71
N MET A 34 -48.20 89.43 -25.27
CA MET A 34 -48.48 89.67 -23.83
C MET A 34 -49.64 88.83 -23.27
N SER A 35 -50.29 88.00 -24.08
CA SER A 35 -51.37 87.11 -23.65
C SER A 35 -51.46 85.83 -24.48
N ARG A 36 -52.16 84.81 -23.99
CA ARG A 36 -52.47 83.58 -24.75
C ARG A 36 -53.10 83.85 -26.14
N ARG A 37 -53.94 84.87 -26.27
CA ARG A 37 -54.66 85.19 -27.52
C ARG A 37 -53.76 85.95 -28.50
N THR A 38 -52.85 86.76 -27.99
CA THR A 38 -51.89 87.56 -28.75
C THR A 38 -50.48 86.97 -28.67
N ALA A 39 -50.36 85.64 -28.50
CA ALA A 39 -49.07 84.97 -28.39
C ALA A 39 -48.22 85.11 -29.67
N PHE A 40 -46.91 85.18 -29.51
CA PHE A 40 -45.95 85.07 -30.61
C PHE A 40 -46.01 83.67 -31.23
N GLY A 41 -45.69 83.59 -32.52
CA GLY A 41 -45.57 82.32 -33.25
C GLY A 41 -44.22 81.64 -33.02
N THR A 42 -43.18 82.40 -32.68
CA THR A 42 -41.81 81.91 -32.53
C THR A 42 -41.16 82.31 -31.20
N ILE A 43 -40.35 81.39 -30.65
CA ILE A 43 -39.52 81.63 -29.45
C ILE A 43 -38.50 82.75 -29.71
N GLY A 44 -37.91 82.82 -30.90
CA GLY A 44 -36.95 83.86 -31.27
C GLY A 44 -37.52 85.27 -31.18
N LYS A 45 -38.77 85.49 -31.59
CA LYS A 45 -39.40 86.81 -31.45
C LYS A 45 -39.58 87.20 -29.98
N ALA A 46 -39.99 86.26 -29.13
CA ALA A 46 -40.14 86.50 -27.70
C ALA A 46 -38.79 86.83 -27.02
N VAL A 47 -37.71 86.14 -27.41
CA VAL A 47 -36.35 86.40 -26.89
C VAL A 47 -35.81 87.76 -27.36
N GLU A 48 -36.14 88.20 -28.58
CA GLU A 48 -35.70 89.48 -29.14
C GLU A 48 -36.23 90.68 -28.33
N VAL A 49 -37.48 90.60 -27.85
CA VAL A 49 -38.17 91.68 -27.13
C VAL A 49 -38.02 91.60 -25.60
N ALA A 50 -37.52 90.48 -25.08
CA ALA A 50 -37.34 90.28 -23.65
C ALA A 50 -36.23 91.17 -23.06
N SER A 51 -36.50 91.66 -21.86
CA SER A 51 -35.60 92.45 -21.01
C SER A 51 -35.29 91.70 -19.70
N PRO A 52 -34.25 92.10 -18.93
CA PRO A 52 -33.92 91.45 -17.66
C PRO A 52 -35.12 91.32 -16.71
N GLY A 53 -35.34 90.11 -16.19
CA GLY A 53 -36.45 89.77 -15.29
C GLY A 53 -37.71 89.22 -15.99
N ASP A 54 -37.81 89.36 -17.31
CA ASP A 54 -38.97 88.89 -18.06
C ASP A 54 -39.08 87.35 -18.09
N THR A 55 -40.31 86.87 -18.23
CA THR A 55 -40.62 85.43 -18.37
C THR A 55 -41.30 85.14 -19.70
N ILE A 56 -40.73 84.20 -20.46
CA ILE A 56 -41.30 83.69 -21.71
C ILE A 56 -41.92 82.31 -21.43
N HIS A 57 -43.24 82.21 -21.55
CA HIS A 57 -44.02 80.98 -21.46
C HIS A 57 -44.24 80.37 -22.85
N VAL A 58 -43.76 79.15 -23.07
CA VAL A 58 -43.88 78.45 -24.36
C VAL A 58 -44.86 77.29 -24.23
N GLY A 59 -45.90 77.27 -25.05
CA GLY A 59 -46.95 76.25 -25.00
C GLY A 59 -46.54 74.94 -25.65
N GLY A 60 -47.22 73.85 -25.31
CA GLY A 60 -46.96 72.51 -25.82
C GLY A 60 -47.00 72.45 -27.34
N GLY A 61 -45.97 71.85 -27.95
CA GLY A 61 -45.81 71.88 -29.40
C GLY A 61 -44.41 71.53 -29.90
N VAL A 62 -44.27 71.47 -31.23
CA VAL A 62 -42.98 71.24 -31.90
C VAL A 62 -42.51 72.54 -32.55
N TYR A 63 -41.31 72.99 -32.17
CA TYR A 63 -40.66 74.20 -32.65
C TYR A 63 -39.39 73.82 -33.43
N ALA A 64 -39.44 73.96 -34.75
CA ALA A 64 -38.35 73.55 -35.67
C ALA A 64 -37.51 74.73 -36.21
N GLN A 65 -37.62 75.89 -35.57
CA GLN A 65 -36.96 77.14 -35.93
C GLN A 65 -35.54 77.22 -35.35
N VAL A 66 -34.63 77.89 -36.07
CA VAL A 66 -33.33 78.27 -35.52
C VAL A 66 -33.51 79.52 -34.66
N THR A 67 -33.04 79.48 -33.41
CA THR A 67 -33.22 80.58 -32.44
C THR A 67 -31.87 81.07 -31.92
N ALA A 68 -31.60 82.36 -32.06
CA ALA A 68 -30.41 83.01 -31.52
C ALA A 68 -30.76 83.77 -30.23
N PHE A 69 -29.99 83.54 -29.18
CA PHE A 69 -30.09 84.24 -27.89
C PHE A 69 -28.89 85.17 -27.77
N THR A 70 -29.15 86.48 -27.88
CA THR A 70 -28.14 87.54 -27.78
C THR A 70 -28.47 88.56 -26.67
N LYS A 71 -29.61 88.38 -25.99
CA LYS A 71 -30.04 89.21 -24.86
C LYS A 71 -29.62 88.57 -23.55
N SER A 72 -29.14 89.38 -22.62
CA SER A 72 -28.76 88.94 -21.28
C SER A 72 -29.79 89.39 -20.26
N GLY A 73 -30.01 88.57 -19.24
CA GLY A 73 -30.56 89.04 -17.98
C GLY A 73 -29.49 89.73 -17.13
N SER A 74 -29.82 90.00 -15.87
CA SER A 74 -28.84 90.30 -14.84
C SER A 74 -28.83 89.22 -13.77
N LYS A 75 -27.81 89.23 -12.91
CA LYS A 75 -27.71 88.30 -11.77
C LYS A 75 -28.93 88.38 -10.85
N GLU A 76 -29.47 89.59 -10.65
CA GLU A 76 -30.64 89.85 -9.81
C GLU A 76 -31.97 89.64 -10.55
N ALA A 77 -31.97 89.75 -11.89
CA ALA A 77 -33.16 89.64 -12.74
C ALA A 77 -32.84 88.81 -14.01
N PRO A 78 -32.74 87.48 -13.89
CA PRO A 78 -32.48 86.61 -15.03
C PRO A 78 -33.69 86.56 -15.98
N ILE A 79 -33.43 86.43 -17.28
CA ILE A 79 -34.51 86.15 -18.24
C ILE A 79 -34.89 84.68 -18.09
N THR A 80 -36.18 84.41 -17.87
CA THR A 80 -36.69 83.04 -17.70
C THR A 80 -37.43 82.58 -18.94
N ILE A 81 -36.94 81.54 -19.60
CA ILE A 81 -37.59 80.86 -20.71
C ILE A 81 -38.13 79.53 -20.18
N ARG A 82 -39.45 79.35 -20.18
CA ARG A 82 -40.12 78.23 -19.52
C ARG A 82 -41.10 77.53 -20.46
N ALA A 83 -40.95 76.23 -20.59
CA ALA A 83 -41.97 75.35 -21.15
C ALA A 83 -43.17 75.29 -20.19
N ASP A 84 -44.34 75.76 -20.66
CA ASP A 84 -45.59 75.68 -19.93
C ASP A 84 -46.30 74.35 -20.24
N GLU A 85 -45.71 73.24 -19.77
CA GLU A 85 -46.19 71.88 -20.10
C GLU A 85 -47.63 71.63 -19.61
N SER A 86 -48.02 72.28 -18.51
CA SER A 86 -49.39 72.20 -17.99
C SER A 86 -50.41 72.93 -18.86
N GLY A 87 -49.95 73.83 -19.74
CA GLY A 87 -50.79 74.79 -20.44
C GLY A 87 -51.44 75.83 -19.52
N ALA A 88 -51.03 75.99 -18.26
CA ALA A 88 -51.71 76.91 -17.34
C ALA A 88 -51.64 78.38 -17.80
N LYS A 89 -50.60 78.75 -18.56
CA LYS A 89 -50.35 80.12 -19.04
C LYS A 89 -50.74 80.27 -20.52
N THR A 90 -50.30 79.34 -21.35
CA THR A 90 -50.45 79.34 -22.81
C THR A 90 -51.71 78.59 -23.27
N GLY A 91 -52.27 77.76 -22.39
CA GLY A 91 -53.44 76.92 -22.65
C GLY A 91 -53.23 75.79 -23.64
N ASP A 92 -51.98 75.52 -24.01
CA ASP A 92 -51.61 74.40 -24.86
C ASP A 92 -50.83 73.38 -23.98
N PRO A 93 -51.53 72.44 -23.33
CA PRO A 93 -50.86 71.43 -22.51
C PRO A 93 -50.06 70.47 -23.38
N GLY A 94 -48.88 70.08 -22.93
CA GLY A 94 -48.03 69.11 -23.58
C GLY A 94 -46.55 69.50 -23.62
N VAL A 95 -45.73 68.56 -24.07
CA VAL A 95 -44.27 68.72 -24.15
C VAL A 95 -43.89 69.81 -25.16
N VAL A 96 -42.95 70.67 -24.79
CA VAL A 96 -42.33 71.65 -25.69
C VAL A 96 -41.08 71.05 -26.33
N ARG A 97 -41.21 70.63 -27.59
CA ARG A 97 -40.13 69.99 -28.35
C ARG A 97 -39.40 71.00 -29.24
N ILE A 98 -38.09 71.12 -29.06
CA ILE A 98 -37.19 71.88 -29.92
C ILE A 98 -36.50 70.89 -30.86
N VAL A 99 -36.75 71.04 -32.17
CA VAL A 99 -36.23 70.12 -33.20
C VAL A 99 -35.25 70.90 -34.09
N PRO A 100 -33.98 70.47 -34.22
CA PRO A 100 -33.03 71.09 -35.15
C PRO A 100 -33.54 71.03 -36.60
N SER A 101 -33.39 72.12 -37.36
CA SER A 101 -33.81 72.16 -38.76
C SER A 101 -32.88 71.33 -39.67
N LYS A 102 -33.39 70.80 -40.79
CA LYS A 102 -32.57 70.08 -41.81
C LYS A 102 -31.44 70.93 -42.42
N ALA A 103 -31.52 72.25 -42.32
CA ALA A 103 -30.62 73.21 -42.96
C ALA A 103 -29.51 73.75 -42.04
N ASN A 104 -29.67 73.64 -40.71
CA ASN A 104 -28.75 74.23 -39.74
C ASN A 104 -28.29 73.19 -38.71
N ARG A 105 -27.03 73.32 -38.30
CA ARG A 105 -26.38 72.45 -37.32
C ARG A 105 -26.97 72.62 -35.91
N PHE A 106 -27.48 73.83 -35.61
CA PHE A 106 -27.96 74.24 -34.30
C PHE A 106 -29.46 74.57 -34.30
N ALA A 107 -30.19 74.09 -33.28
CA ALA A 107 -31.53 74.61 -33.03
C ALA A 107 -31.43 75.95 -32.30
N TRP A 108 -30.67 76.00 -31.21
CA TRP A 108 -30.43 77.20 -30.42
C TRP A 108 -28.95 77.58 -30.41
N THR A 109 -28.67 78.87 -30.60
CA THR A 109 -27.33 79.43 -30.43
C THR A 109 -27.38 80.53 -29.38
N ILE A 110 -26.68 80.35 -28.27
CA ILE A 110 -26.50 81.32 -27.19
C ILE A 110 -25.10 81.90 -27.33
N SER A 111 -25.00 83.18 -27.67
CA SER A 111 -23.71 83.82 -27.96
C SER A 111 -23.65 85.16 -27.27
N GLN A 112 -22.62 85.36 -26.44
CA GLN A 112 -22.41 86.59 -25.66
C GLN A 112 -23.63 86.98 -24.81
N ALA A 113 -24.36 85.99 -24.30
CA ALA A 113 -25.57 86.18 -23.51
C ALA A 113 -25.41 85.52 -22.13
N SER A 114 -25.85 86.19 -21.08
CA SER A 114 -25.67 85.73 -19.71
C SER A 114 -26.93 85.83 -18.87
N HIS A 115 -26.97 85.10 -17.75
CA HIS A 115 -28.06 85.11 -16.77
C HIS A 115 -29.41 84.68 -17.37
N LEU A 116 -29.42 83.52 -18.02
CA LEU A 116 -30.62 82.92 -18.61
C LEU A 116 -31.01 81.66 -17.83
N LYS A 117 -32.32 81.51 -17.58
CA LYS A 117 -32.93 80.30 -17.00
C LYS A 117 -33.80 79.62 -18.04
N ILE A 118 -33.42 78.42 -18.44
CA ILE A 118 -34.11 77.62 -19.46
C ILE A 118 -34.72 76.41 -18.76
N ILE A 119 -36.05 76.28 -18.79
CA ILE A 119 -36.79 75.35 -17.93
C ILE A 119 -37.75 74.47 -18.74
N GLY A 120 -37.62 73.15 -18.63
CA GLY A 120 -38.62 72.17 -19.08
C GLY A 120 -38.64 71.85 -20.59
N PHE A 121 -37.59 72.19 -21.35
CA PHE A 121 -37.56 71.96 -22.80
C PHE A 121 -37.05 70.57 -23.18
N VAL A 122 -37.63 69.98 -24.22
CA VAL A 122 -37.12 68.74 -24.84
C VAL A 122 -36.45 69.08 -26.16
N PHE A 123 -35.13 69.02 -26.20
CA PHE A 123 -34.31 69.11 -27.41
C PHE A 123 -34.20 67.73 -28.05
N ASP A 124 -34.78 67.56 -29.24
CA ASP A 124 -35.01 66.25 -29.86
C ASP A 124 -34.44 66.17 -31.28
N GLY A 125 -33.46 65.30 -31.47
CA GLY A 125 -32.85 64.98 -32.76
C GLY A 125 -33.46 63.76 -33.49
N GLU A 126 -34.51 63.15 -32.95
CA GLU A 126 -35.08 61.91 -33.49
C GLU A 126 -35.66 62.09 -34.91
N GLY A 127 -35.42 61.11 -35.79
CA GLY A 127 -35.94 61.10 -37.16
C GLY A 127 -35.27 62.08 -38.14
N ILE A 128 -34.23 62.81 -37.73
CA ILE A 128 -33.45 63.70 -38.61
C ILE A 128 -32.37 62.90 -39.34
N ALA A 129 -32.25 63.05 -40.67
CA ALA A 129 -31.24 62.37 -41.48
C ALA A 129 -29.81 62.85 -41.15
N ARG A 130 -28.89 61.91 -40.91
CA ARG A 130 -27.52 62.15 -40.42
C ARG A 130 -26.47 61.95 -41.52
N SER A 131 -25.40 62.74 -41.53
CA SER A 131 -24.21 62.52 -42.38
C SER A 131 -22.92 62.89 -41.65
N SER A 132 -21.77 62.32 -42.07
CA SER A 132 -20.45 62.60 -41.49
C SER A 132 -20.03 64.08 -41.54
N SER A 133 -20.63 64.88 -42.43
CA SER A 133 -20.39 66.32 -42.59
C SER A 133 -21.40 67.23 -41.88
N LYS A 134 -22.47 66.68 -41.26
CA LYS A 134 -23.52 67.45 -40.58
C LYS A 134 -23.94 66.76 -39.28
N ARG A 135 -23.26 67.11 -38.17
CA ARG A 135 -23.67 66.70 -36.81
C ARG A 135 -24.90 67.48 -36.37
N ILE A 136 -25.88 66.82 -35.77
CA ILE A 136 -27.03 67.44 -35.14
C ILE A 136 -26.62 67.90 -33.74
N GLN A 137 -26.49 69.21 -33.54
CA GLN A 137 -26.16 69.80 -32.25
C GLN A 137 -27.35 70.65 -31.81
N ALA A 138 -28.02 70.33 -30.71
CA ALA A 138 -29.26 71.05 -30.39
C ALA A 138 -28.99 72.47 -29.90
N VAL A 139 -27.98 72.64 -29.03
CA VAL A 139 -27.62 73.93 -28.42
C VAL A 139 -26.13 74.21 -28.56
N GLN A 140 -25.80 75.39 -29.09
CA GLN A 140 -24.44 75.93 -29.07
C GLN A 140 -24.35 77.10 -28.10
N ILE A 141 -23.30 77.12 -27.27
CA ILE A 141 -23.04 78.17 -26.30
C ILE A 141 -21.61 78.68 -26.49
N ILE A 142 -21.47 79.98 -26.76
CA ILE A 142 -20.17 80.60 -27.02
C ILE A 142 -20.03 81.86 -26.14
N SER A 143 -18.90 81.97 -25.43
CA SER A 143 -18.51 83.16 -24.67
C SER A 143 -19.63 83.72 -23.78
N SER A 144 -20.30 82.85 -23.04
CA SER A 144 -21.55 83.13 -22.31
C SER A 144 -21.47 82.66 -20.85
N GLY A 145 -22.12 83.34 -19.92
CA GLY A 145 -21.96 83.06 -18.48
C GLY A 145 -23.28 82.91 -17.71
N SER A 146 -23.26 82.17 -16.61
CA SER A 146 -24.41 82.03 -15.71
C SER A 146 -25.67 81.52 -16.42
N LEU A 147 -25.54 80.47 -17.23
CA LEU A 147 -26.65 79.82 -17.91
C LEU A 147 -27.14 78.63 -17.08
N GLU A 148 -28.43 78.59 -16.78
CA GLU A 148 -29.08 77.53 -16.01
C GLU A 148 -30.11 76.79 -16.86
N PHE A 149 -29.86 75.49 -17.07
CA PHE A 149 -30.84 74.57 -17.63
C PHE A 149 -31.45 73.75 -16.49
N ASN A 150 -32.77 73.83 -16.33
CA ASN A 150 -33.51 73.10 -15.30
C ASN A 150 -34.55 72.19 -15.97
N ASP A 151 -34.64 70.94 -15.53
CA ASP A 151 -35.65 69.99 -15.99
C ASP A 151 -35.70 69.79 -17.52
N CYS A 152 -34.58 70.02 -18.22
CA CYS A 152 -34.50 69.90 -19.67
C CYS A 152 -34.12 68.47 -20.10
N VAL A 153 -34.60 68.05 -21.27
CA VAL A 153 -34.25 66.77 -21.90
C VAL A 153 -33.52 67.02 -23.20
N PHE A 154 -32.38 66.37 -23.40
CA PHE A 154 -31.56 66.41 -24.60
C PHE A 154 -31.45 65.00 -25.16
N GLN A 155 -32.08 64.73 -26.30
CA GLN A 155 -32.17 63.35 -26.81
C GLN A 155 -31.91 63.22 -28.30
N ALA A 156 -31.36 62.05 -28.68
CA ALA A 156 -31.17 61.62 -30.06
C ALA A 156 -30.35 62.58 -30.95
N CYS A 157 -29.49 63.41 -30.35
CA CYS A 157 -28.56 64.31 -31.05
C CYS A 157 -27.19 63.66 -31.25
N ASP A 158 -26.35 64.22 -32.11
CA ASP A 158 -24.95 63.80 -32.19
C ASP A 158 -24.18 64.38 -31.01
N ASP A 159 -24.22 65.69 -30.81
CA ASP A 159 -23.64 66.39 -29.66
C ASP A 159 -24.65 67.45 -29.19
N PRO A 160 -25.59 67.08 -28.30
CA PRO A 160 -26.80 67.87 -28.02
C PRO A 160 -26.49 69.26 -27.48
N LEU A 161 -25.36 69.44 -26.80
CA LEU A 161 -24.95 70.71 -26.24
C LEU A 161 -23.44 70.87 -26.26
N HIS A 162 -23.00 71.93 -26.93
CA HIS A 162 -21.59 72.28 -27.02
C HIS A 162 -21.35 73.70 -26.47
N ALA A 163 -20.59 73.80 -25.38
CA ALA A 163 -20.25 75.06 -24.74
C ALA A 163 -18.74 75.33 -24.79
N SER A 164 -18.35 76.53 -25.24
CA SER A 164 -16.95 76.96 -25.28
C SER A 164 -16.78 78.32 -24.60
N TYR A 165 -15.74 78.46 -23.77
CA TYR A 165 -15.46 79.68 -23.01
C TYR A 165 -16.67 80.16 -22.20
N SER A 166 -17.39 79.23 -21.59
CA SER A 166 -18.72 79.48 -21.00
C SER A 166 -18.94 78.77 -19.66
N SER A 167 -19.79 79.33 -18.80
CA SER A 167 -20.18 78.74 -17.50
C SER A 167 -21.63 78.28 -17.56
N VAL A 168 -21.84 76.97 -17.43
CA VAL A 168 -23.13 76.31 -17.61
C VAL A 168 -23.48 75.42 -16.41
N LYS A 169 -24.70 75.58 -15.90
CA LYS A 169 -25.29 74.74 -14.85
C LYS A 169 -26.48 73.95 -15.41
N PHE A 170 -26.45 72.64 -15.18
CA PHE A 170 -27.57 71.73 -15.41
C PHE A 170 -28.10 71.23 -14.08
N ASP A 171 -29.40 71.41 -13.87
CA ASP A 171 -30.12 70.93 -12.68
C ASP A 171 -31.25 69.99 -13.15
N ASN A 172 -31.26 68.76 -12.64
CA ASN A 172 -32.26 67.74 -12.96
C ASN A 172 -32.50 67.52 -14.48
N CYS A 173 -31.45 67.67 -15.31
CA CYS A 173 -31.55 67.50 -16.76
C CYS A 173 -31.27 66.06 -17.20
N ARG A 174 -31.82 65.65 -18.35
CA ARG A 174 -31.66 64.30 -18.91
C ARG A 174 -31.01 64.36 -20.29
N PHE A 175 -29.91 63.64 -20.48
CA PHE A 175 -29.20 63.48 -21.75
C PHE A 175 -29.30 62.02 -22.20
N LEU A 176 -30.05 61.75 -23.26
CA LEU A 176 -30.52 60.41 -23.62
C LEU A 176 -30.17 60.04 -25.06
N LYS A 177 -29.53 58.88 -25.28
CA LYS A 177 -29.33 58.30 -26.63
C LYS A 177 -28.60 59.21 -27.63
N ASN A 178 -27.65 60.02 -27.16
CA ASN A 178 -26.85 60.88 -28.03
C ASN A 178 -25.70 60.09 -28.66
N LEU A 179 -25.34 60.38 -29.91
CA LEU A 179 -24.42 59.55 -30.71
C LEU A 179 -22.92 59.91 -30.57
N ALA A 180 -22.58 61.04 -29.95
CA ALA A 180 -21.24 61.41 -29.55
C ALA A 180 -21.22 61.74 -28.05
N GLU A 181 -20.72 62.90 -27.65
CA GLU A 181 -20.69 63.34 -26.26
C GLU A 181 -22.09 63.66 -25.73
N ALA A 182 -22.41 63.24 -24.51
CA ALA A 182 -23.68 63.59 -23.88
C ALA A 182 -23.80 65.10 -23.64
N LEU A 183 -22.68 65.76 -23.35
CA LEU A 183 -22.50 67.20 -23.44
C LEU A 183 -20.99 67.50 -23.53
N THR A 184 -20.64 68.61 -24.17
CA THR A 184 -19.26 69.08 -24.26
C THR A 184 -19.13 70.48 -23.64
N VAL A 185 -18.21 70.65 -22.68
CA VAL A 185 -17.78 71.98 -22.19
C VAL A 185 -16.27 72.10 -22.31
N ALA A 186 -15.81 73.14 -23.00
CA ALA A 186 -14.41 73.46 -23.19
C ALA A 186 -14.05 74.87 -22.69
N HIS A 187 -12.91 74.99 -22.01
CA HIS A 187 -12.34 76.26 -21.51
C HIS A 187 -13.30 77.08 -20.62
N GLY A 188 -14.10 76.44 -19.76
CA GLY A 188 -15.18 77.07 -19.00
C GLY A 188 -15.46 76.44 -17.63
N GLU A 189 -16.73 76.46 -17.21
CA GLU A 189 -17.22 75.81 -15.99
C GLU A 189 -18.41 74.89 -16.29
N LEU A 190 -18.34 73.63 -15.82
CA LEU A 190 -19.40 72.64 -15.93
C LEU A 190 -19.92 72.24 -14.56
N HIS A 191 -21.18 72.56 -14.26
CA HIS A 191 -21.90 72.04 -13.09
C HIS A 191 -23.09 71.18 -13.56
N ALA A 192 -23.06 69.87 -13.27
CA ALA A 192 -24.16 68.96 -13.53
C ALA A 192 -24.65 68.36 -12.21
N ILE A 193 -25.85 68.77 -11.77
CA ILE A 193 -26.43 68.41 -10.48
C ILE A 193 -27.75 67.66 -10.72
N GLY A 194 -27.90 66.47 -10.11
CA GLY A 194 -29.13 65.68 -10.26
C GLY A 194 -29.40 65.19 -11.68
N CYS A 195 -28.41 65.21 -12.57
CA CYS A 195 -28.59 64.94 -13.99
C CYS A 195 -28.55 63.44 -14.32
N GLN A 196 -29.19 63.06 -15.43
CA GLN A 196 -29.18 61.69 -15.95
C GLN A 196 -28.54 61.65 -17.35
N PHE A 197 -27.42 60.94 -17.49
CA PHE A 197 -26.73 60.71 -18.76
C PHE A 197 -26.94 59.24 -19.15
N LEU A 198 -27.94 58.95 -19.96
CA LEU A 198 -28.38 57.57 -20.24
C LEU A 198 -28.18 57.20 -21.72
N ASP A 199 -27.54 56.05 -21.94
CA ASP A 199 -27.43 55.37 -23.24
C ASP A 199 -26.80 56.24 -24.35
N ASN A 200 -25.88 57.15 -23.98
CA ASN A 200 -25.13 58.00 -24.93
C ASN A 200 -23.92 57.26 -25.52
N ASN A 201 -23.23 57.81 -26.52
CA ASN A 201 -21.97 57.24 -26.97
C ASN A 201 -20.86 57.49 -25.93
N THR A 202 -20.69 58.73 -25.45
CA THR A 202 -19.87 59.01 -24.26
C THR A 202 -20.66 59.85 -23.27
N GLY A 203 -20.30 59.80 -21.99
CA GLY A 203 -20.87 60.72 -21.00
C GLY A 203 -20.36 62.16 -21.16
N PRO A 204 -20.46 62.99 -20.11
CA PRO A 204 -19.98 64.37 -20.15
C PRO A 204 -18.49 64.44 -20.51
N TYR A 205 -18.15 65.42 -21.35
CA TYR A 205 -16.77 65.71 -21.72
C TYR A 205 -16.36 67.10 -21.22
N SER A 206 -15.32 67.12 -20.39
CA SER A 206 -14.73 68.33 -19.82
C SER A 206 -13.30 68.50 -20.33
N GLU A 207 -13.09 69.53 -21.15
CA GLU A 207 -11.80 69.84 -21.77
C GLU A 207 -11.28 71.18 -21.26
N GLU A 208 -10.11 71.19 -20.60
CA GLU A 208 -9.45 72.41 -20.11
C GLU A 208 -10.35 73.35 -19.26
N ASN A 209 -11.33 72.80 -18.53
CA ASN A 209 -12.28 73.59 -17.74
C ASN A 209 -11.73 73.94 -16.36
N TYR A 210 -11.79 75.20 -15.96
CA TYR A 210 -11.36 75.66 -14.63
C TYR A 210 -12.13 75.00 -13.47
N LYS A 211 -13.39 74.60 -13.70
CA LYS A 211 -14.19 73.80 -12.76
C LYS A 211 -15.06 72.77 -13.46
N CYS A 212 -15.08 71.56 -12.90
CA CYS A 212 -15.98 70.48 -13.28
C CYS A 212 -16.56 69.85 -12.01
N LEU A 213 -17.87 70.03 -11.79
CA LEU A 213 -18.63 69.42 -10.70
C LEU A 213 -19.73 68.54 -11.29
N ILE A 214 -19.68 67.26 -11.00
CA ILE A 214 -20.78 66.32 -11.27
C ILE A 214 -21.25 65.81 -9.92
N GLU A 215 -22.49 66.15 -9.54
CA GLU A 215 -23.04 65.89 -8.22
C GLU A 215 -24.40 65.20 -8.32
N SER A 216 -24.63 64.20 -7.48
CA SER A 216 -25.93 63.49 -7.37
C SER A 216 -26.49 63.01 -8.71
N SER A 217 -25.61 62.69 -9.67
CA SER A 217 -25.97 62.41 -11.06
C SER A 217 -25.79 60.93 -11.40
N THR A 218 -26.57 60.44 -12.37
CA THR A 218 -26.50 59.05 -12.86
C THR A 218 -25.93 59.03 -14.28
N ILE A 219 -24.87 58.26 -14.52
CA ILE A 219 -24.27 58.03 -15.84
C ILE A 219 -24.35 56.54 -16.16
N ARG A 220 -25.16 56.18 -17.15
CA ARG A 220 -25.49 54.79 -17.43
C ARG A 220 -25.55 54.45 -18.90
N GLY A 221 -25.02 53.30 -19.28
CA GLY A 221 -25.23 52.74 -20.62
C GLY A 221 -24.43 53.44 -21.71
N CYS A 222 -23.44 54.26 -21.38
CA CYS A 222 -22.62 54.92 -22.38
C CYS A 222 -21.71 53.92 -23.11
N ALA A 223 -21.61 54.00 -24.44
CA ALA A 223 -20.80 53.06 -25.22
C ALA A 223 -19.27 53.22 -25.01
N GLY A 224 -18.82 54.41 -24.64
CA GLY A 224 -17.44 54.76 -24.30
C GLY A 224 -17.31 55.19 -22.83
N PRO A 225 -16.36 56.08 -22.48
CA PRO A 225 -16.18 56.55 -21.12
C PRO A 225 -17.42 57.23 -20.54
N ALA A 226 -17.74 56.91 -19.30
CA ALA A 226 -18.78 57.60 -18.51
C ALA A 226 -18.41 59.07 -18.25
N LEU A 227 -17.13 59.37 -18.11
CA LEU A 227 -16.62 60.73 -17.99
C LEU A 227 -15.24 60.80 -18.62
N ASN A 228 -15.02 61.82 -19.42
CA ASN A 228 -13.73 62.10 -20.03
C ASN A 228 -13.28 63.48 -19.56
N ILE A 229 -12.09 63.53 -18.94
CA ILE A 229 -11.44 64.77 -18.51
C ILE A 229 -10.08 64.80 -19.18
N ALA A 230 -9.83 65.87 -19.93
CA ALA A 230 -8.60 66.07 -20.67
C ALA A 230 -8.01 67.45 -20.40
N TRP A 231 -6.68 67.49 -20.29
CA TRP A 231 -5.89 68.72 -20.30
C TRP A 231 -5.12 68.79 -21.61
N GLY A 232 -5.09 69.97 -22.25
CA GLY A 232 -4.38 70.14 -23.51
C GLY A 232 -2.87 70.27 -23.37
N THR A 233 -2.22 70.30 -24.53
CA THR A 233 -0.76 70.42 -24.66
C THR A 233 -0.28 71.88 -24.61
N SER A 234 -1.16 72.86 -24.85
CA SER A 234 -0.89 74.29 -24.67
C SER A 234 -0.60 74.58 -23.20
N GLY A 235 0.54 75.20 -22.90
CA GLY A 235 1.09 75.34 -21.55
C GLY A 235 0.38 76.31 -20.60
N ASP A 236 -0.96 76.36 -20.61
CA ASP A 236 -1.73 77.14 -19.62
C ASP A 236 -2.18 76.26 -18.45
N PRO A 237 -1.95 76.69 -17.19
CA PRO A 237 -2.30 75.90 -16.01
C PRO A 237 -3.79 76.07 -15.72
N ALA A 238 -4.63 75.20 -16.27
CA ALA A 238 -5.95 75.00 -15.69
C ALA A 238 -5.74 74.24 -14.36
N ALA A 239 -5.66 74.99 -13.25
CA ALA A 239 -5.74 74.44 -11.90
C ALA A 239 -7.16 73.91 -11.69
N THR A 240 -7.37 72.64 -12.01
CA THR A 240 -8.68 71.99 -11.90
C THR A 240 -8.65 70.96 -10.79
N GLU A 241 -9.58 71.04 -9.84
CA GLU A 241 -9.99 69.90 -9.02
C GLU A 241 -11.35 69.39 -9.50
N PRO A 242 -11.43 68.49 -10.50
CA PRO A 242 -12.70 67.88 -10.85
C PRO A 242 -13.28 67.12 -9.65
N ILE A 243 -14.53 67.43 -9.29
CA ILE A 243 -15.22 66.79 -8.17
C ILE A 243 -16.37 65.96 -8.71
N ILE A 244 -16.34 64.67 -8.41
CA ILE A 244 -17.41 63.73 -8.73
C ILE A 244 -17.97 63.24 -7.41
N ARG A 245 -19.19 63.66 -7.10
CA ARG A 245 -19.79 63.47 -5.78
C ARG A 245 -21.15 62.82 -5.87
N ASP A 246 -21.43 61.84 -5.03
CA ASP A 246 -22.74 61.19 -4.92
C ASP A 246 -23.27 60.64 -6.27
N CYS A 247 -22.35 60.25 -7.16
CA CYS A 247 -22.68 59.82 -8.52
C CYS A 247 -22.79 58.29 -8.65
N GLN A 248 -23.67 57.83 -9.54
CA GLN A 248 -23.77 56.44 -9.95
C GLN A 248 -23.32 56.27 -11.40
N VAL A 249 -22.20 55.58 -11.62
CA VAL A 249 -21.66 55.25 -12.93
C VAL A 249 -21.86 53.76 -13.16
N LEU A 250 -22.73 53.36 -14.10
CA LEU A 250 -23.06 51.96 -14.29
C LEU A 250 -23.18 51.53 -15.75
N LYS A 251 -22.68 50.34 -16.11
CA LYS A 251 -22.89 49.73 -17.44
C LYS A 251 -22.34 50.57 -18.60
N ASN A 252 -21.16 51.18 -18.42
CA ASN A 252 -20.51 51.99 -19.45
C ASN A 252 -19.36 51.23 -20.12
N GLY A 253 -18.99 51.64 -21.34
CA GLY A 253 -17.88 51.08 -22.11
C GLY A 253 -16.54 51.15 -21.37
N ALA A 254 -16.33 52.27 -20.67
CA ALA A 254 -15.26 52.50 -19.70
C ALA A 254 -15.80 53.40 -18.59
N GLY A 255 -15.13 53.42 -17.44
CA GLY A 255 -15.48 54.34 -16.36
C GLY A 255 -15.01 55.76 -16.68
N ILE A 256 -13.87 56.15 -16.12
CA ILE A 256 -13.35 57.51 -16.15
C ILE A 256 -11.98 57.49 -16.82
N SER A 257 -11.87 58.30 -17.85
CA SER A 257 -10.63 58.46 -18.61
C SER A 257 -10.00 59.80 -18.27
N LEU A 258 -8.76 59.77 -17.80
CA LEU A 258 -7.95 60.93 -17.45
C LEU A 258 -6.69 60.93 -18.30
N ARG A 259 -6.42 62.03 -19.00
CA ARG A 259 -5.30 62.12 -19.95
C ARG A 259 -4.53 63.43 -19.78
N ASN A 260 -3.21 63.33 -19.73
CA ASN A 260 -2.25 64.45 -19.69
C ASN A 260 -2.39 65.36 -18.45
N ALA A 261 -2.76 64.80 -17.30
CA ALA A 261 -2.88 65.59 -16.07
C ALA A 261 -1.49 66.02 -15.60
N ARG A 262 -1.19 67.32 -15.61
CA ARG A 262 0.11 67.84 -15.15
C ARG A 262 0.15 67.97 -13.62
N ASP A 263 1.36 68.09 -13.06
CA ASP A 263 1.64 68.22 -11.62
C ASP A 263 0.59 69.06 -10.86
N ASN A 264 0.05 68.52 -9.75
CA ASN A 264 -1.01 69.08 -8.90
C ASN A 264 -2.48 68.95 -9.39
N SER A 265 -2.76 68.23 -10.48
CA SER A 265 -4.15 67.94 -10.89
C SER A 265 -4.78 66.90 -9.95
N LYS A 266 -5.69 67.32 -9.05
CA LYS A 266 -6.33 66.42 -8.07
C LYS A 266 -7.79 66.17 -8.42
N ILE A 267 -8.13 64.91 -8.69
CA ILE A 267 -9.54 64.53 -8.88
C ILE A 267 -10.08 63.94 -7.59
N ARG A 268 -11.23 64.46 -7.15
CA ARG A 268 -11.85 64.06 -5.89
C ARG A 268 -13.13 63.28 -6.15
N PHE A 269 -13.07 62.00 -5.86
CA PHE A 269 -14.24 61.13 -5.77
C PHE A 269 -14.81 61.19 -4.36
N VAL A 270 -16.09 61.54 -4.23
CA VAL A 270 -16.76 61.61 -2.93
C VAL A 270 -18.06 60.81 -3.01
N ARG A 271 -18.09 59.58 -2.45
CA ARG A 271 -19.27 58.70 -2.46
C ARG A 271 -19.80 58.40 -3.88
N ALA A 272 -18.92 58.01 -4.80
CA ALA A 272 -19.27 57.70 -6.18
C ALA A 272 -19.10 56.20 -6.48
N THR A 273 -20.14 55.56 -7.02
CA THR A 273 -20.11 54.12 -7.34
C THR A 273 -19.85 53.90 -8.83
N ILE A 274 -18.87 53.06 -9.20
CA ILE A 274 -18.60 52.66 -10.58
C ILE A 274 -18.85 51.16 -10.66
N THR A 275 -19.76 50.69 -11.50
CA THR A 275 -20.09 49.24 -11.57
C THR A 275 -20.36 48.78 -12.98
N ASN A 276 -20.08 47.50 -13.25
CA ASN A 276 -20.46 46.82 -14.48
C ASN A 276 -19.95 47.51 -15.75
N THR A 277 -18.76 48.09 -15.71
CA THR A 277 -18.16 48.65 -16.93
C THR A 277 -17.52 47.53 -17.75
N SER A 278 -17.52 47.64 -19.08
CA SER A 278 -16.91 46.61 -19.94
C SER A 278 -15.40 46.79 -20.16
N GLY A 279 -14.85 47.92 -19.73
CA GLY A 279 -13.45 48.31 -19.92
C GLY A 279 -12.78 48.70 -18.60
N THR A 280 -11.71 49.49 -18.68
CA THR A 280 -11.02 50.02 -17.49
C THR A 280 -11.88 51.07 -16.80
N GLU A 281 -11.99 50.99 -15.47
CA GLU A 281 -12.84 51.89 -14.69
C GLU A 281 -12.16 53.21 -14.39
N ILE A 282 -10.86 53.20 -14.15
CA ILE A 282 -10.03 54.40 -14.07
C ILE A 282 -8.76 54.16 -14.88
N LEU A 283 -8.65 54.89 -16.00
CA LEU A 283 -7.46 54.87 -16.84
C LEU A 283 -6.62 56.13 -16.58
N LEU A 284 -5.35 55.93 -16.23
CA LEU A 284 -4.35 56.97 -16.01
C LEU A 284 -3.15 56.77 -16.94
N ALA A 285 -2.79 57.84 -17.64
CA ALA A 285 -1.56 57.91 -18.44
C ALA A 285 -0.90 59.28 -18.24
N ASP A 286 0.39 59.28 -17.90
CA ASP A 286 1.21 60.48 -17.68
C ASP A 286 0.51 61.49 -16.76
N SER A 287 0.00 61.00 -15.62
CA SER A 287 -0.91 61.74 -14.75
C SER A 287 -0.65 61.52 -13.25
N GLU A 288 -1.16 62.41 -12.41
CA GLU A 288 -1.24 62.24 -10.95
C GLU A 288 -2.70 61.98 -10.54
N LEU A 289 -2.94 60.95 -9.73
CA LEU A 289 -4.25 60.71 -9.13
C LEU A 289 -4.11 60.52 -7.63
N THR A 290 -4.81 61.38 -6.88
CA THR A 290 -5.03 61.19 -5.44
C THR A 290 -6.50 60.87 -5.21
N ILE A 291 -6.79 59.66 -4.75
CA ILE A 291 -8.10 59.29 -4.24
C ILE A 291 -8.03 59.32 -2.70
N ASP A 292 -8.55 60.40 -2.12
CA ASP A 292 -8.67 60.55 -0.67
C ASP A 292 -10.11 60.26 -0.24
N SER A 293 -10.30 59.15 0.47
CA SER A 293 -11.61 58.72 0.96
C SER A 293 -11.55 58.38 2.45
N GLN A 294 -12.34 59.08 3.28
CA GLN A 294 -12.56 58.71 4.68
C GLN A 294 -13.66 57.65 4.77
N TRP A 295 -13.38 56.58 5.52
CA TRP A 295 -14.22 55.38 5.59
C TRP A 295 -15.70 55.67 5.93
N ARG A 296 -16.57 55.57 4.91
CA ARG A 296 -17.93 54.99 4.89
C ARG A 296 -18.34 54.87 3.41
N LYS A 297 -17.97 53.75 2.78
CA LYS A 297 -18.33 53.30 1.40
C LYS A 297 -18.25 54.39 0.31
N MET A 298 -17.10 54.55 -0.34
CA MET A 298 -16.95 55.58 -1.39
C MET A 298 -16.85 55.11 -2.83
N ILE A 299 -16.23 53.97 -3.13
CA ILE A 299 -16.23 53.41 -4.50
C ILE A 299 -16.34 51.89 -4.34
N ASP A 300 -17.55 51.35 -4.51
CA ASP A 300 -17.79 49.91 -4.66
C ASP A 300 -17.63 49.63 -6.15
N VAL A 301 -16.55 48.94 -6.50
CA VAL A 301 -16.26 48.64 -7.89
C VAL A 301 -16.37 47.15 -8.11
N GLU A 302 -17.45 46.75 -8.78
CA GLU A 302 -17.91 45.37 -8.73
C GLU A 302 -17.60 44.54 -9.99
N GLN A 303 -17.31 45.14 -11.17
CA GLN A 303 -17.06 44.38 -12.41
C GLN A 303 -16.39 45.23 -13.52
N GLY A 304 -15.26 44.76 -14.07
CA GLY A 304 -14.56 45.39 -15.21
C GLY A 304 -13.27 44.66 -15.64
N THR A 305 -12.59 45.17 -16.69
CA THR A 305 -11.30 44.59 -17.15
C THR A 305 -10.12 45.00 -16.28
N SER A 306 -10.15 46.18 -15.65
CA SER A 306 -9.17 46.62 -14.64
C SER A 306 -9.79 47.76 -13.84
N GLY A 307 -9.65 47.75 -12.53
CA GLY A 307 -10.17 48.80 -11.66
C GLY A 307 -9.42 50.10 -11.89
N ILE A 308 -8.13 50.12 -11.55
CA ILE A 308 -7.23 51.22 -11.87
C ILE A 308 -6.08 50.70 -12.73
N TYR A 309 -5.89 51.30 -13.88
CA TYR A 309 -4.74 51.04 -14.74
C TYR A 309 -3.93 52.32 -14.93
N ALA A 310 -2.69 52.31 -14.44
CA ALA A 310 -1.80 53.46 -14.43
C ALA A 310 -0.47 53.17 -15.12
N VAL A 311 -0.06 54.04 -16.04
CA VAL A 311 1.22 53.96 -16.76
C VAL A 311 1.97 55.28 -16.57
N ASN A 312 3.25 55.20 -16.17
CA ASN A 312 4.12 56.37 -15.93
C ASN A 312 3.46 57.46 -15.08
N SER A 313 2.75 57.04 -14.03
CA SER A 313 1.84 57.91 -13.28
C SER A 313 2.11 57.80 -11.77
N ASN A 314 1.79 58.86 -11.03
CA ASN A 314 1.86 58.87 -9.57
C ASN A 314 0.46 58.58 -8.99
N LEU A 315 0.33 57.48 -8.28
CA LEU A 315 -0.94 57.02 -7.73
C LEU A 315 -0.92 57.04 -6.20
N SER A 316 -1.84 57.79 -5.59
CA SER A 316 -2.10 57.77 -4.15
C SER A 316 -3.56 57.40 -3.91
N VAL A 317 -3.80 56.28 -3.22
CA VAL A 317 -5.15 55.73 -2.99
C VAL A 317 -5.33 55.44 -1.50
N VAL A 318 -6.43 55.93 -0.94
CA VAL A 318 -6.83 55.66 0.44
C VAL A 318 -8.29 55.18 0.48
N GLY A 319 -8.55 54.02 1.10
CA GLY A 319 -9.92 53.61 1.47
C GLY A 319 -10.78 52.96 0.38
N LEU A 320 -10.18 52.40 -0.68
CA LEU A 320 -10.95 51.76 -1.77
C LEU A 320 -11.27 50.30 -1.53
N ARG A 321 -12.39 49.84 -2.10
CA ARG A 321 -12.80 48.44 -2.12
C ARG A 321 -12.98 47.96 -3.56
N PHE A 322 -12.27 46.89 -3.91
CA PHE A 322 -12.35 46.21 -5.20
C PHE A 322 -12.95 44.82 -4.98
N ASP A 323 -14.12 44.55 -5.57
CA ASP A 323 -14.82 43.28 -5.44
C ASP A 323 -15.03 42.65 -6.84
N ASN A 324 -14.71 41.36 -7.01
CA ASN A 324 -15.08 40.54 -8.18
C ASN A 324 -14.41 40.89 -9.53
N TYR A 325 -13.16 41.35 -9.53
CA TYR A 325 -12.37 41.58 -10.76
C TYR A 325 -11.79 40.30 -11.36
N ASN A 326 -12.62 39.45 -11.96
CA ASN A 326 -12.24 38.08 -12.32
C ASN A 326 -12.11 37.76 -13.82
N GLY A 327 -12.13 38.76 -14.71
CA GLY A 327 -11.74 38.54 -16.10
C GLY A 327 -10.26 38.12 -16.15
N GLY A 328 -9.88 37.10 -16.94
CA GLY A 328 -8.54 36.46 -16.88
C GLY A 328 -7.29 37.32 -17.13
N GLN A 329 -7.42 38.64 -17.28
CA GLN A 329 -6.33 39.63 -17.26
C GLN A 329 -6.61 40.81 -16.32
N ALA A 330 -7.61 40.72 -15.47
CA ALA A 330 -8.09 41.83 -14.67
C ALA A 330 -7.24 42.08 -13.43
N PHE A 331 -7.08 43.37 -13.14
CA PHE A 331 -6.38 43.88 -11.98
C PHE A 331 -7.34 44.73 -11.16
N GLY A 332 -7.29 44.63 -9.82
CA GLY A 332 -7.85 45.69 -8.97
C GLY A 332 -7.10 46.99 -9.23
N ILE A 333 -5.77 46.96 -9.06
CA ILE A 333 -4.86 48.04 -9.43
C ILE A 333 -3.65 47.48 -10.19
N CYS A 334 -3.31 48.08 -11.32
CA CYS A 334 -2.07 47.82 -12.05
C CYS A 334 -1.32 49.11 -12.30
N ILE A 335 -0.06 49.16 -11.89
CA ILE A 335 0.83 50.31 -12.07
C ILE A 335 2.10 49.83 -12.77
N SER A 336 2.48 50.51 -13.85
CA SER A 336 3.74 50.31 -14.56
C SER A 336 4.51 51.62 -14.66
N GLY A 337 5.67 51.71 -14.00
CA GLY A 337 6.43 52.96 -13.85
C GLY A 337 5.83 53.94 -12.83
N GLY A 338 6.53 55.04 -12.53
CA GLY A 338 6.09 56.07 -11.57
C GLY A 338 6.20 55.65 -10.10
N ALA A 339 5.31 56.19 -9.25
CA ALA A 339 5.26 55.90 -7.81
C ALA A 339 3.85 55.57 -7.31
N ALA A 340 3.76 54.75 -6.26
CA ALA A 340 2.48 54.24 -5.76
C ALA A 340 2.39 54.26 -4.23
N THR A 341 1.33 54.86 -3.67
CA THR A 341 0.98 54.73 -2.25
C THR A 341 -0.45 54.24 -2.12
N ILE A 342 -0.63 53.03 -1.60
CA ILE A 342 -1.93 52.38 -1.45
C ILE A 342 -2.16 52.13 0.05
N ASN A 343 -3.11 52.84 0.65
CA ASN A 343 -3.40 52.75 2.08
C ASN A 343 -4.86 52.33 2.31
N ASP A 344 -5.10 51.51 3.33
CA ASP A 344 -6.43 51.18 3.85
C ASP A 344 -7.40 50.65 2.76
N CYS A 345 -6.88 49.93 1.76
CA CYS A 345 -7.66 49.39 0.64
C CYS A 345 -7.98 47.90 0.83
N ARG A 346 -9.12 47.45 0.30
CA ARG A 346 -9.54 46.06 0.31
C ARG A 346 -9.71 45.52 -1.11
N PHE A 347 -9.12 44.37 -1.38
CA PHE A 347 -9.22 43.61 -2.62
C PHE A 347 -9.85 42.27 -2.29
N ASN A 348 -11.01 41.98 -2.87
CA ASN A 348 -11.79 40.80 -2.58
C ASN A 348 -12.18 40.12 -3.90
N ASN A 349 -11.87 38.83 -4.04
CA ASN A 349 -12.23 38.06 -5.24
C ASN A 349 -11.73 38.71 -6.54
N CYS A 350 -10.46 39.13 -6.57
CA CYS A 350 -9.82 39.74 -7.74
C CYS A 350 -8.85 38.74 -8.39
N PHE A 351 -8.87 38.58 -9.71
CA PHE A 351 -7.93 37.70 -10.43
C PHE A 351 -6.48 38.10 -10.16
N ARG A 352 -6.19 39.40 -10.20
CA ARG A 352 -4.99 39.99 -9.61
C ARG A 352 -5.38 41.20 -8.77
N GLY A 353 -4.97 41.23 -7.50
CA GLY A 353 -5.33 42.32 -6.59
C GLY A 353 -4.59 43.61 -6.94
N LEU A 354 -3.29 43.64 -6.64
CA LEU A 354 -2.40 44.78 -6.89
C LEU A 354 -1.14 44.33 -7.61
N ARG A 355 -0.81 44.98 -8.73
CA ARG A 355 0.44 44.80 -9.46
C ARG A 355 1.27 46.09 -9.46
N LEU A 356 2.52 45.97 -9.00
CA LEU A 356 3.55 46.99 -9.02
C LEU A 356 4.69 46.50 -9.93
N ASN A 357 4.78 47.06 -11.14
CA ASN A 357 5.76 46.67 -12.14
C ASN A 357 6.70 47.84 -12.46
N SER A 358 8.00 47.67 -12.23
CA SER A 358 9.01 48.71 -12.47
C SER A 358 8.68 50.05 -11.80
N VAL A 359 8.08 49.98 -10.61
CA VAL A 359 7.72 51.17 -9.82
C VAL A 359 8.96 51.64 -9.07
N GLU A 360 9.21 52.95 -9.10
CA GLU A 360 10.37 53.55 -8.44
C GLU A 360 10.25 53.47 -6.92
N ARG A 361 9.09 53.90 -6.39
CA ARG A 361 8.77 53.85 -4.97
C ARG A 361 7.34 53.39 -4.76
N SER A 362 7.16 52.33 -3.99
CA SER A 362 5.83 51.80 -3.67
C SER A 362 5.64 51.56 -2.18
N ALA A 363 4.48 51.92 -1.66
CA ALA A 363 4.06 51.57 -0.31
C ALA A 363 2.61 51.05 -0.28
N VAL A 364 2.42 49.88 0.31
CA VAL A 364 1.12 49.23 0.54
C VAL A 364 0.93 49.12 2.05
N ARG A 365 -0.03 49.87 2.61
CA ARG A 365 -0.25 49.92 4.07
C ARG A 365 -1.67 49.58 4.44
N ASN A 366 -1.85 48.80 5.50
CA ASN A 366 -3.15 48.47 6.08
C ASN A 366 -4.17 47.93 5.06
N CYS A 367 -3.69 47.25 4.02
CA CYS A 367 -4.57 46.71 2.99
C CYS A 367 -5.02 45.29 3.33
N GLU A 368 -6.14 44.85 2.77
CA GLU A 368 -6.62 43.47 2.91
C GLU A 368 -6.83 42.86 1.53
N PHE A 369 -6.16 41.74 1.25
CA PHE A 369 -6.36 40.92 0.05
C PHE A 369 -7.01 39.61 0.47
N VAL A 370 -8.19 39.33 -0.08
CA VAL A 370 -9.00 38.15 0.26
C VAL A 370 -9.43 37.46 -1.03
N ASP A 371 -9.23 36.14 -1.09
CA ASP A 371 -9.73 35.30 -2.18
C ASP A 371 -9.27 35.77 -3.57
N CYS A 372 -8.05 36.30 -3.67
CA CYS A 372 -7.50 36.78 -4.93
C CYS A 372 -6.78 35.67 -5.70
N GLY A 373 -6.76 35.77 -7.03
CA GLY A 373 -6.29 34.70 -7.91
C GLY A 373 -7.28 33.56 -8.02
N ASN A 374 -7.31 32.89 -9.17
CA ASN A 374 -8.24 31.81 -9.40
C ASN A 374 -7.59 30.47 -9.07
N LYS A 375 -7.99 29.89 -7.93
CA LYS A 375 -7.53 28.57 -7.48
C LYS A 375 -7.89 27.44 -8.45
N SER A 376 -9.00 27.56 -9.19
CA SER A 376 -9.45 26.52 -10.13
C SER A 376 -8.62 26.49 -11.42
N SER A 377 -8.19 27.66 -11.91
CA SER A 377 -7.34 27.75 -13.10
C SER A 377 -5.84 27.75 -12.76
N GLY A 378 -5.48 27.82 -11.48
CA GLY A 378 -4.09 27.82 -11.03
C GLY A 378 -3.29 29.04 -11.47
N VAL A 379 -3.94 30.20 -11.62
CA VAL A 379 -3.30 31.45 -12.08
C VAL A 379 -3.86 32.66 -11.34
N GLY A 380 -3.03 33.69 -11.19
CA GLY A 380 -3.40 34.94 -10.51
C GLY A 380 -2.85 35.04 -9.08
N SER A 381 -2.84 36.25 -8.55
CA SER A 381 -2.02 36.64 -7.40
C SER A 381 -2.66 37.81 -6.65
N ALA A 382 -2.60 37.80 -5.31
CA ALA A 382 -3.10 38.91 -4.51
C ALA A 382 -2.23 40.17 -4.68
N LEU A 383 -0.92 40.03 -4.49
CA LEU A 383 0.04 41.13 -4.61
C LEU A 383 1.26 40.73 -5.45
N ASN A 384 1.59 41.54 -6.47
CA ASN A 384 2.75 41.34 -7.32
C ASN A 384 3.74 42.51 -7.18
N ILE A 385 5.00 42.18 -6.90
CA ILE A 385 6.13 43.10 -6.96
C ILE A 385 7.10 42.60 -8.03
N LEU A 386 7.21 43.34 -9.13
CA LEU A 386 7.97 42.93 -10.31
C LEU A 386 9.04 43.99 -10.65
N ASN A 387 10.30 43.57 -10.68
CA ASN A 387 11.46 44.37 -11.12
C ASN A 387 11.51 45.79 -10.51
N PRO A 388 11.49 45.96 -9.18
CA PRO A 388 11.57 47.26 -8.52
C PRO A 388 12.82 48.04 -9.00
N GLN A 389 12.70 49.36 -9.18
CA GLN A 389 13.77 50.18 -9.79
C GLN A 389 14.64 50.89 -8.74
N THR A 390 14.07 51.84 -8.00
CA THR A 390 14.82 52.81 -7.16
C THR A 390 14.24 52.95 -5.75
N GLY A 391 14.46 51.94 -4.92
CA GLY A 391 14.12 51.94 -3.48
C GLY A 391 13.18 50.79 -3.09
N PRO A 392 13.13 50.44 -1.79
CA PRO A 392 12.39 49.26 -1.35
C PRO A 392 10.88 49.42 -1.52
N ALA A 393 10.22 48.39 -2.03
CA ALA A 393 8.78 48.23 -1.91
C ALA A 393 8.41 48.00 -0.43
N ILE A 394 7.54 48.84 0.12
CA ILE A 394 7.11 48.76 1.53
C ILE A 394 5.74 48.10 1.60
N ILE A 395 5.62 47.02 2.36
CA ILE A 395 4.35 46.38 2.69
C ILE A 395 4.19 46.41 4.22
N ALA A 396 3.16 47.07 4.74
CA ALA A 396 2.98 47.22 6.19
C ALA A 396 1.53 46.99 6.61
N GLY A 397 1.29 46.26 7.70
CA GLY A 397 -0.07 46.04 8.24
C GLY A 397 -1.04 45.38 7.26
N THR A 398 -0.55 44.71 6.22
CA THR A 398 -1.35 44.26 5.08
C THR A 398 -1.62 42.76 5.16
N THR A 399 -2.89 42.35 5.24
CA THR A 399 -3.26 40.93 5.34
C THR A 399 -3.52 40.34 3.97
N ILE A 400 -2.90 39.22 3.63
CA ILE A 400 -3.15 38.49 2.37
C ILE A 400 -3.60 37.08 2.71
N ARG A 401 -4.84 36.75 2.36
CA ARG A 401 -5.42 35.46 2.72
C ARG A 401 -6.31 34.84 1.66
N ASP A 402 -6.50 33.53 1.81
CA ASP A 402 -7.43 32.73 1.03
C ASP A 402 -7.17 32.79 -0.49
N SER A 403 -5.99 33.20 -0.93
CA SER A 403 -5.67 33.48 -2.33
C SER A 403 -4.96 32.29 -3.01
N PHE A 404 -4.85 32.30 -4.35
CA PHE A 404 -4.03 31.30 -5.05
C PHE A 404 -2.55 31.54 -4.75
N ILE A 405 -1.97 32.61 -5.28
CA ILE A 405 -0.65 33.13 -4.87
C ILE A 405 -0.89 34.33 -3.94
N GLY A 406 -0.34 34.27 -2.73
CA GLY A 406 -0.38 35.40 -1.79
C GLY A 406 0.49 36.56 -2.26
N LEU A 407 1.81 36.37 -2.21
CA LEU A 407 2.78 37.36 -2.67
C LEU A 407 3.63 36.78 -3.80
N GLU A 408 3.62 37.45 -4.96
CA GLU A 408 4.40 37.09 -6.14
C GLU A 408 5.54 38.09 -6.34
N LEU A 409 6.78 37.60 -6.41
CA LEU A 409 8.00 38.36 -6.59
C LEU A 409 8.73 37.94 -7.87
N LEU A 410 9.19 38.90 -8.65
CA LEU A 410 10.02 38.67 -9.84
C LEU A 410 11.19 39.65 -9.86
N GLY A 411 12.43 39.14 -9.90
CA GLY A 411 13.64 39.96 -10.01
C GLY A 411 13.86 40.86 -8.79
N VAL A 412 13.56 40.35 -7.59
CA VAL A 412 13.71 41.08 -6.32
C VAL A 412 14.98 40.60 -5.61
N GLU A 413 15.84 41.53 -5.22
CA GLU A 413 17.06 41.25 -4.46
C GLU A 413 16.90 41.66 -2.98
N ASP A 414 17.78 41.18 -2.12
CA ASP A 414 17.84 41.58 -0.71
C ASP A 414 18.01 43.11 -0.58
N GLY A 415 17.04 43.75 0.07
CA GLY A 415 17.01 45.21 0.27
C GLY A 415 15.96 45.95 -0.57
N ASP A 416 15.41 45.31 -1.61
CA ASP A 416 14.38 45.89 -2.48
C ASP A 416 12.95 45.72 -1.93
N LEU A 417 12.79 45.03 -0.80
CA LEU A 417 11.50 44.72 -0.19
C LEU A 417 11.57 44.84 1.32
N ARG A 418 10.58 45.53 1.91
CA ARG A 418 10.42 45.65 3.37
C ARG A 418 8.98 45.31 3.72
N ILE A 419 8.78 44.23 4.47
CA ILE A 419 7.45 43.80 4.91
C ILE A 419 7.36 43.93 6.44
N SER A 420 6.23 44.37 6.98
CA SER A 420 6.01 44.39 8.43
C SER A 420 4.55 44.13 8.77
N ASN A 421 4.28 43.30 9.78
CA ASN A 421 2.92 43.00 10.25
C ASN A 421 1.94 42.60 9.12
N SER A 422 2.40 41.82 8.14
CA SER A 422 1.64 41.53 6.93
C SER A 422 1.56 40.01 6.67
N PRO A 423 0.64 39.29 7.35
CA PRO A 423 0.61 37.83 7.31
C PRO A 423 0.07 37.27 5.99
N LEU A 424 0.67 36.16 5.56
CA LEU A 424 0.28 35.37 4.38
C LEU A 424 -0.43 34.11 4.86
N ARG A 425 -1.77 34.07 4.79
CA ARG A 425 -2.59 33.03 5.43
C ARG A 425 -3.46 32.21 4.48
N ASN A 426 -3.49 30.89 4.64
CA ASN A 426 -4.40 30.01 3.91
C ASN A 426 -4.36 30.14 2.37
N ASN A 427 -3.20 30.49 1.81
CA ASN A 427 -3.02 30.58 0.36
C ASN A 427 -2.59 29.23 -0.23
N SER A 428 -2.74 29.05 -1.55
CA SER A 428 -2.17 27.86 -2.21
C SER A 428 -0.64 27.94 -2.23
N PHE A 429 -0.11 29.12 -2.53
CA PHE A 429 1.30 29.48 -2.37
C PHE A 429 1.36 30.75 -1.53
N GLY A 430 2.00 30.71 -0.37
CA GLY A 430 2.20 31.89 0.47
C GLY A 430 3.05 32.92 -0.26
N LEU A 431 4.32 32.57 -0.49
CA LEU A 431 5.28 33.35 -1.25
C LEU A 431 5.70 32.60 -2.52
N PHE A 432 5.57 33.24 -3.68
CA PHE A 432 6.07 32.77 -4.97
C PHE A 432 7.17 33.72 -5.46
N ALA A 433 8.40 33.23 -5.62
CA ALA A 433 9.55 34.02 -6.05
C ALA A 433 10.16 33.44 -7.35
N GLN A 434 10.52 34.32 -8.29
CA GLN A 434 11.16 33.92 -9.53
C GLN A 434 12.34 34.84 -9.83
N SER A 435 13.52 34.24 -10.09
CA SER A 435 14.77 34.96 -10.32
C SER A 435 15.07 36.00 -9.22
N CYS A 436 14.85 35.62 -7.97
CA CYS A 436 15.07 36.47 -6.80
C CYS A 436 16.19 35.90 -5.94
N SER A 437 17.07 36.75 -5.40
CA SER A 437 18.02 36.34 -4.37
C SER A 437 17.58 36.89 -3.02
N LEU A 438 17.20 36.00 -2.10
CA LEU A 438 16.51 36.37 -0.86
C LEU A 438 17.11 35.66 0.36
N THR A 439 17.22 36.38 1.46
CA THR A 439 17.61 35.84 2.77
C THR A 439 16.44 35.76 3.75
N PHE A 440 16.19 34.56 4.25
CA PHE A 440 15.20 34.26 5.28
C PHE A 440 15.89 33.99 6.62
N ASP A 441 15.51 34.70 7.66
CA ASP A 441 15.91 34.46 9.05
C ASP A 441 14.67 34.52 9.97
N ASN A 442 14.79 34.22 11.26
CA ASN A 442 13.66 34.28 12.19
C ASN A 442 13.06 35.68 12.34
N ASP A 443 13.87 36.74 12.22
CA ASP A 443 13.38 38.11 12.27
C ASP A 443 12.49 38.40 11.06
N ASN A 444 12.92 38.00 9.88
CA ASN A 444 12.23 38.19 8.61
C ASN A 444 11.04 37.24 8.50
N VAL A 445 11.18 35.95 8.79
CA VAL A 445 10.06 35.00 8.75
C VAL A 445 9.00 35.35 9.80
N GLY A 446 9.40 35.72 11.01
CA GLY A 446 8.48 36.05 12.11
C GLY A 446 7.85 37.45 12.06
N LYS A 447 8.52 38.45 11.46
CA LYS A 447 8.02 39.84 11.37
C LYS A 447 7.56 40.23 9.96
N MET A 448 8.29 39.79 8.94
CA MET A 448 8.06 40.15 7.54
C MET A 448 7.11 39.17 6.84
N TRP A 449 7.42 37.87 6.81
CA TRP A 449 6.71 36.92 5.95
C TRP A 449 5.49 36.24 6.57
N ARG A 450 5.49 36.00 7.89
CA ARG A 450 4.41 35.38 8.69
C ARG A 450 3.53 34.42 7.88
N LEU A 451 4.09 33.24 7.59
CA LEU A 451 3.47 32.18 6.80
C LEU A 451 2.58 31.34 7.73
N GLU A 452 1.26 31.31 7.48
CA GLU A 452 0.32 30.56 8.33
C GLU A 452 -0.66 29.74 7.47
N ASP A 453 -0.76 28.44 7.69
CA ASP A 453 -1.74 27.54 7.07
C ASP A 453 -1.76 27.52 5.52
N ASN A 454 -0.68 27.94 4.86
CA ASN A 454 -0.57 27.88 3.40
C ASN A 454 -0.40 26.42 2.92
N ALA A 455 -0.88 26.10 1.71
CA ALA A 455 -0.65 24.77 1.13
C ALA A 455 0.83 24.55 0.79
N THR A 456 1.49 25.55 0.21
CA THR A 456 2.95 25.66 0.17
C THR A 456 3.36 27.00 0.76
N GLY A 457 4.30 26.99 1.71
CA GLY A 457 4.77 28.20 2.38
C GLY A 457 5.54 29.11 1.42
N ILE A 458 6.71 28.64 0.97
CA ILE A 458 7.59 29.35 0.04
C ILE A 458 7.81 28.49 -1.20
N ILE A 459 7.73 29.10 -2.37
CA ILE A 459 8.17 28.50 -3.62
C ILE A 459 9.08 29.46 -4.38
N ALA A 460 10.26 29.00 -4.80
CA ALA A 460 11.24 29.83 -5.49
C ALA A 460 11.86 29.13 -6.71
N TYR A 461 11.98 29.87 -7.81
CA TYR A 461 12.54 29.41 -9.09
C TYR A 461 13.70 30.30 -9.55
N GLY A 462 14.93 29.79 -9.53
CA GLY A 462 16.14 30.56 -9.85
C GLY A 462 16.49 31.65 -8.84
N GLY A 463 17.71 32.19 -8.92
CA GLY A 463 18.29 33.10 -7.91
C GLY A 463 18.89 32.35 -6.72
N ASP A 464 19.62 33.05 -5.84
CA ASP A 464 20.29 32.44 -4.68
C ASP A 464 19.40 32.58 -3.43
N ILE A 465 19.01 31.47 -2.80
CA ILE A 465 18.12 31.47 -1.64
C ILE A 465 18.88 31.04 -0.38
N THR A 466 18.87 31.90 0.64
CA THR A 466 19.52 31.65 1.93
C THR A 466 18.49 31.56 3.06
N PHE A 467 18.58 30.53 3.88
CA PHE A 467 17.92 30.42 5.19
C PHE A 467 19.00 30.48 6.26
N ASP A 468 19.04 31.52 7.08
CA ASP A 468 20.02 31.67 8.16
C ASP A 468 19.28 31.90 9.48
N ASN A 469 19.34 30.94 10.40
CA ASN A 469 18.57 30.96 11.64
C ASN A 469 17.06 31.19 11.39
N ALA A 470 16.48 30.48 10.41
CA ALA A 470 15.06 30.59 10.05
C ALA A 470 14.24 29.40 10.57
N THR A 471 13.01 29.66 11.03
CA THR A 471 12.03 28.62 11.37
C THR A 471 10.86 28.67 10.39
N ILE A 472 10.75 27.66 9.53
CA ILE A 472 9.61 27.50 8.62
C ILE A 472 8.65 26.43 9.17
N SER A 473 7.42 26.84 9.49
CA SER A 473 6.43 25.96 10.10
C SER A 473 4.99 26.33 9.73
N GLY A 474 4.06 25.38 9.87
CA GLY A 474 2.61 25.62 9.77
C GLY A 474 2.05 25.56 8.35
N SER A 475 2.81 25.08 7.36
CA SER A 475 2.28 24.83 6.00
C SER A 475 1.60 23.47 5.92
N ARG A 476 0.43 23.37 5.29
CA ARG A 476 -0.32 22.10 5.14
C ARG A 476 0.34 21.10 4.19
N GLY A 477 1.09 21.58 3.22
CA GLY A 477 1.92 20.79 2.29
C GLY A 477 3.40 21.10 2.52
N TRP A 478 4.14 21.41 1.46
CA TRP A 478 5.57 21.75 1.56
C TRP A 478 5.76 23.09 2.29
N GLY A 479 6.64 23.14 3.29
CA GLY A 479 7.10 24.37 3.90
C GLY A 479 7.84 25.23 2.86
N VAL A 480 8.76 24.59 2.12
CA VAL A 480 9.56 25.25 1.08
C VAL A 480 9.74 24.35 -0.14
N VAL A 481 9.65 24.92 -1.34
CA VAL A 481 9.98 24.28 -2.62
C VAL A 481 10.92 25.17 -3.43
N LEU A 482 12.10 24.66 -3.77
CA LEU A 482 13.14 25.40 -4.49
C LEU A 482 13.50 24.68 -5.78
N SER A 483 13.67 25.43 -6.88
CA SER A 483 14.10 24.87 -8.16
C SER A 483 15.09 25.76 -8.89
N GLY A 484 16.23 25.21 -9.34
CA GLY A 484 17.20 25.94 -10.16
C GLY A 484 18.01 27.03 -9.43
N ALA A 485 17.96 27.04 -8.10
CA ALA A 485 18.58 28.03 -7.21
C ALA A 485 19.79 27.42 -6.49
N LYS A 486 20.80 28.24 -6.12
CA LYS A 486 21.72 27.84 -5.05
C LYS A 486 20.99 27.96 -3.72
N VAL A 487 21.14 26.96 -2.87
CA VAL A 487 20.44 26.88 -1.59
C VAL A 487 21.45 26.79 -0.47
N LEU A 488 21.44 27.76 0.43
CA LEU A 488 22.15 27.68 1.70
C LEU A 488 21.14 27.72 2.83
N ALA A 489 21.03 26.66 3.60
CA ALA A 489 20.33 26.67 4.87
C ALA A 489 21.34 26.46 6.00
N LYS A 490 21.34 27.36 6.97
CA LYS A 490 22.22 27.36 8.11
C LYS A 490 21.42 27.63 9.38
N ASP A 491 21.69 26.87 10.44
CA ASP A 491 21.08 27.05 11.77
C ASP A 491 19.53 27.08 11.74
N SER A 492 18.92 26.44 10.73
CA SER A 492 17.51 26.63 10.36
C SER A 492 16.65 25.40 10.65
N GLN A 493 15.36 25.62 10.92
CA GLN A 493 14.38 24.59 11.29
C GLN A 493 13.21 24.56 10.30
N PHE A 494 12.92 23.38 9.77
CA PHE A 494 11.76 23.10 8.92
C PHE A 494 10.88 22.10 9.65
N ARG A 495 9.82 22.59 10.31
CA ARG A 495 9.06 21.76 11.27
C ARG A 495 7.57 21.97 11.24
N ASN A 496 6.79 20.96 11.64
CA ASN A 496 5.32 21.04 11.70
C ASN A 496 4.69 21.46 10.36
N ASN A 497 5.21 20.95 9.24
CA ASN A 497 4.62 21.13 7.92
C ASN A 497 4.08 19.79 7.39
N GLY A 498 3.29 19.83 6.32
CA GLY A 498 2.96 18.62 5.55
C GLY A 498 4.20 17.95 4.95
N SER A 499 5.20 18.73 4.54
CA SER A 499 6.54 18.30 4.16
C SER A 499 7.51 19.46 4.40
N GLY A 500 8.76 19.20 4.77
CA GLY A 500 9.69 20.25 5.19
C GLY A 500 10.21 21.09 4.02
N LEU A 501 11.24 20.57 3.32
CA LEU A 501 11.91 21.27 2.23
C LEU A 501 12.09 20.36 1.02
N TYR A 502 11.71 20.84 -0.16
CA TYR A 502 11.99 20.20 -1.44
C TYR A 502 12.96 21.04 -2.27
N VAL A 503 14.05 20.43 -2.74
CA VAL A 503 15.05 21.08 -3.60
C VAL A 503 15.18 20.30 -4.90
N LYS A 504 15.05 21.00 -6.02
CA LYS A 504 15.12 20.44 -7.37
C LYS A 504 16.11 21.19 -8.26
N LYS A 505 16.91 20.47 -9.06
CA LYS A 505 17.85 21.06 -10.03
C LYS A 505 18.74 22.15 -9.40
N ALA A 506 19.15 21.97 -8.15
CA ALA A 506 19.98 22.95 -7.46
C ALA A 506 21.46 22.68 -7.76
N PRO A 507 22.20 23.63 -8.36
CA PRO A 507 23.61 23.46 -8.65
C PRO A 507 24.51 23.50 -7.39
N ASP A 508 24.00 23.93 -6.24
CA ASP A 508 24.69 23.86 -4.94
C ASP A 508 23.64 23.92 -3.83
N ALA A 509 23.54 22.86 -3.01
CA ALA A 509 22.58 22.78 -1.92
C ALA A 509 23.30 22.41 -0.61
N ARG A 510 23.36 23.34 0.33
CA ARG A 510 24.13 23.23 1.57
C ARG A 510 23.24 23.42 2.78
N PHE A 511 23.18 22.40 3.62
CA PHE A 511 22.43 22.36 4.87
C PHE A 511 23.42 22.19 6.02
N ILE A 512 23.51 23.18 6.90
CA ILE A 512 24.48 23.22 7.98
C ILE A 512 23.74 23.49 9.29
N ASN A 513 23.86 22.60 10.27
CA ASN A 513 23.19 22.70 11.55
C ASN A 513 21.66 22.92 11.43
N CYS A 514 21.03 22.22 10.47
CA CYS A 514 19.60 22.35 10.20
C CYS A 514 18.79 21.19 10.80
N SER A 515 17.55 21.47 11.23
CA SER A 515 16.61 20.44 11.68
C SER A 515 15.39 20.35 10.77
N PHE A 516 15.02 19.12 10.42
CA PHE A 516 13.82 18.78 9.64
C PHE A 516 13.02 17.81 10.49
N VAL A 517 12.07 18.32 11.27
CA VAL A 517 11.42 17.54 12.32
C VAL A 517 9.90 17.72 12.33
N ASP A 518 9.17 16.67 12.69
CA ASP A 518 7.70 16.74 12.85
C ASP A 518 6.97 17.17 11.57
N ASN A 519 7.48 16.78 10.40
CA ASN A 519 6.77 16.98 9.13
C ASN A 519 6.04 15.69 8.74
N SER A 520 4.72 15.75 8.51
CA SER A 520 3.91 14.53 8.38
C SER A 520 4.23 13.69 7.12
N GLY A 521 4.76 14.31 6.07
CA GLY A 521 5.23 13.68 4.84
C GLY A 521 6.76 13.61 4.77
N THR A 522 7.36 14.25 3.79
CA THR A 522 8.82 14.24 3.59
C THR A 522 9.49 15.35 4.38
N ASN A 523 10.51 15.04 5.18
CA ASN A 523 11.34 16.02 5.88
C ASN A 523 12.22 16.79 4.90
N LEU A 524 13.06 16.09 4.12
CA LEU A 524 13.93 16.67 3.10
C LEU A 524 13.82 15.91 1.78
N GLY A 525 13.36 16.56 0.72
CA GLY A 525 13.31 15.99 -0.62
C GLY A 525 14.36 16.63 -1.54
N ILE A 526 15.18 15.81 -2.20
CA ILE A 526 16.25 16.29 -3.09
C ILE A 526 16.19 15.57 -4.43
N ASN A 527 16.07 16.35 -5.51
CA ASN A 527 16.07 15.89 -6.90
C ASN A 527 17.04 16.73 -7.74
N ASN A 528 18.29 16.30 -7.82
CA ASN A 528 19.37 16.99 -8.54
C ASN A 528 19.68 16.34 -9.91
N ALA A 529 18.64 15.86 -10.59
CA ALA A 529 18.74 15.38 -11.96
C ALA A 529 18.07 16.35 -12.94
N GLN A 530 18.68 16.51 -14.11
CA GLN A 530 18.16 17.22 -15.26
C GLN A 530 18.04 16.28 -16.45
N LEU A 531 16.97 16.43 -17.23
CA LEU A 531 16.80 15.68 -18.46
C LEU A 531 17.56 16.42 -19.58
N VAL A 532 18.62 15.81 -20.09
CA VAL A 532 19.45 16.30 -21.21
C VAL A 532 19.41 15.24 -22.31
N ASN A 533 18.98 15.60 -23.52
CA ASN A 533 18.89 14.66 -24.65
C ASN A 533 18.14 13.33 -24.34
N ASN A 534 17.02 13.41 -23.61
CA ASN A 534 16.24 12.25 -23.12
C ASN A 534 17.00 11.29 -22.19
N ARG A 535 18.12 11.71 -21.61
CA ARG A 535 18.80 11.01 -20.52
C ARG A 535 18.79 11.87 -19.28
N TRP A 536 18.60 11.25 -18.13
CA TRP A 536 18.78 11.93 -16.86
C TRP A 536 20.28 12.08 -16.58
N GLU A 537 20.73 13.32 -16.55
CA GLU A 537 22.08 13.70 -16.18
C GLU A 537 22.03 14.41 -14.82
N ALA A 538 23.03 14.20 -13.98
CA ALA A 538 23.17 14.96 -12.76
C ALA A 538 23.41 16.45 -13.04
N THR A 539 22.83 17.33 -12.22
CA THR A 539 23.27 18.74 -12.18
C THR A 539 24.62 18.85 -11.51
N ALA A 540 25.55 19.62 -12.09
CA ALA A 540 26.87 19.84 -11.49
C ALA A 540 26.73 20.56 -10.14
N GLY A 541 27.19 19.93 -9.05
CA GLY A 541 27.05 20.46 -7.68
C GLY A 541 27.06 19.38 -6.60
N ALA A 542 27.55 19.70 -5.40
CA ALA A 542 27.48 18.80 -4.25
C ALA A 542 26.25 19.13 -3.39
N THR A 543 25.62 18.10 -2.80
CA THR A 543 24.65 18.29 -1.71
C THR A 543 25.40 18.12 -0.40
N VAL A 544 25.44 19.15 0.45
CA VAL A 544 26.15 19.09 1.74
C VAL A 544 25.13 19.03 2.88
N LEU A 545 25.22 18.00 3.73
CA LEU A 545 24.51 17.92 5.00
C LEU A 545 25.56 17.88 6.12
N ARG A 546 25.53 18.85 7.01
CA ARG A 546 26.48 18.93 8.13
C ARG A 546 25.74 19.23 9.41
N ASP A 547 25.94 18.40 10.43
CA ASP A 547 25.34 18.60 11.77
C ASP A 547 23.80 18.69 11.72
N CYS A 548 23.16 17.96 10.78
CA CYS A 548 21.72 18.03 10.57
C CYS A 548 20.95 16.96 11.35
N THR A 549 19.71 17.26 11.73
CA THR A 549 18.77 16.29 12.34
C THR A 549 17.52 16.15 11.47
N ILE A 550 17.18 14.94 11.07
CA ILE A 550 16.03 14.61 10.22
C ILE A 550 15.18 13.58 10.95
N ALA A 551 14.04 14.00 11.51
CA ALA A 551 13.30 13.13 12.42
C ALA A 551 11.79 13.24 12.38
N ARG A 552 11.11 12.21 12.88
CA ARG A 552 9.65 12.20 13.12
C ARG A 552 8.83 12.63 11.89
N GLY A 553 9.18 12.11 10.71
CA GLY A 553 8.40 12.29 9.49
C GLY A 553 8.04 10.96 8.80
N GLY A 554 7.26 11.05 7.73
CA GLY A 554 6.99 9.91 6.86
C GLY A 554 8.28 9.46 6.15
N TYR A 555 8.83 10.32 5.29
CA TYR A 555 10.15 10.12 4.70
C TYR A 555 11.16 11.07 5.34
N GLY A 556 12.26 10.57 5.89
CA GLY A 556 13.37 11.40 6.36
C GLY A 556 14.00 12.14 5.19
N ILE A 557 14.62 11.40 4.28
CA ILE A 557 15.11 11.91 3.01
C ILE A 557 14.43 11.18 1.86
N TRP A 558 13.84 11.94 0.94
CA TRP A 558 13.37 11.40 -0.33
C TRP A 558 14.28 11.86 -1.46
N CYS A 559 14.79 10.90 -2.23
CA CYS A 559 15.62 11.15 -3.40
C CYS A 559 15.01 10.51 -4.65
N ASP A 560 14.90 11.27 -5.73
CA ASP A 560 14.42 10.76 -7.01
C ASP A 560 15.38 11.19 -8.12
N HIS A 561 15.88 10.22 -8.89
CA HIS A 561 16.93 10.39 -9.92
C HIS A 561 18.26 10.99 -9.40
N THR A 562 18.42 11.11 -8.10
CA THR A 562 19.62 11.68 -7.46
C THR A 562 20.63 10.57 -7.17
N TRP A 563 21.90 10.84 -7.45
CA TRP A 563 23.00 9.99 -6.97
C TRP A 563 23.30 10.37 -5.52
N ILE A 564 23.42 9.37 -4.65
CA ILE A 564 23.94 9.51 -3.30
C ILE A 564 25.29 8.79 -3.32
N GLY A 565 26.42 9.48 -3.16
CA GLY A 565 27.76 8.84 -3.19
C GLY A 565 28.80 9.54 -4.07
N GLU A 566 29.98 8.92 -4.20
CA GLU A 566 31.19 9.50 -4.83
C GLU A 566 31.16 9.51 -6.36
N SER A 567 30.32 8.67 -6.97
CA SER A 567 30.27 8.45 -8.42
C SER A 567 29.26 9.35 -9.18
N GLY A 568 28.58 10.27 -8.47
CA GLY A 568 27.65 11.28 -9.02
C GLY A 568 27.81 12.66 -8.33
N PRO A 569 26.86 13.62 -8.45
CA PRO A 569 26.89 14.88 -7.72
C PRO A 569 27.01 14.58 -6.22
N GLU A 570 28.17 14.93 -5.68
CA GLU A 570 28.71 14.39 -4.43
C GLU A 570 27.80 14.75 -3.24
N TRP A 571 27.29 13.75 -2.51
CA TRP A 571 26.71 13.99 -1.18
C TRP A 571 27.83 14.05 -0.16
N LYS A 572 28.02 15.20 0.47
CA LYS A 572 28.99 15.39 1.56
C LYS A 572 28.23 15.46 2.86
N VAL A 573 28.15 14.33 3.53
CA VAL A 573 27.44 14.23 4.81
C VAL A 573 28.44 14.15 5.95
N PHE A 574 28.15 14.91 7.01
CA PHE A 574 28.96 14.98 8.21
C PHE A 574 28.03 15.05 9.41
N ASN A 575 28.15 14.09 10.34
CA ASN A 575 27.45 14.11 11.63
C ASN A 575 25.94 14.40 11.50
N THR A 576 25.25 13.66 10.63
CA THR A 576 23.82 13.86 10.37
C THR A 576 22.99 12.69 10.88
N THR A 577 22.02 12.98 11.74
CA THR A 577 21.16 11.97 12.37
C THR A 577 19.81 11.88 11.64
N ILE A 578 19.44 10.67 11.21
CA ILE A 578 18.12 10.32 10.66
C ILE A 578 17.43 9.38 11.65
N CYS A 579 16.36 9.85 12.32
CA CYS A 579 15.73 9.05 13.35
C CYS A 579 14.20 9.16 13.48
N ASN A 580 13.55 8.12 13.98
CA ASN A 580 12.10 8.12 14.23
C ASN A 580 11.24 8.43 12.98
N ASN A 581 11.71 8.08 11.77
CA ASN A 581 10.92 8.22 10.55
C ASN A 581 10.28 6.88 10.16
N ASP A 582 9.20 6.91 9.35
CA ASP A 582 8.69 5.67 8.74
C ASP A 582 9.73 5.11 7.75
N LEU A 583 10.30 5.96 6.91
CA LEU A 583 11.41 5.62 6.00
C LEU A 583 12.53 6.64 6.21
N GLY A 584 13.70 6.20 6.65
CA GLY A 584 14.87 7.06 6.87
C GLY A 584 15.33 7.71 5.56
N ILE A 585 15.72 6.89 4.59
CA ILE A 585 16.04 7.30 3.22
C ILE A 585 15.22 6.47 2.24
N TYR A 586 14.53 7.14 1.32
CA TYR A 586 13.77 6.51 0.25
C TYR A 586 14.29 6.98 -1.12
N SER A 587 14.77 6.05 -1.96
CA SER A 587 15.25 6.29 -3.32
C SER A 587 14.45 5.51 -4.36
N THR A 588 13.94 6.19 -5.39
CA THR A 588 13.00 5.59 -6.37
C THR A 588 13.60 5.20 -7.71
N ASN A 589 14.60 5.93 -8.21
CA ASN A 589 15.24 5.73 -9.52
C ASN A 589 16.72 6.15 -9.54
N GLY A 590 17.31 6.48 -8.38
CA GLY A 590 18.68 6.95 -8.27
C GLY A 590 19.62 5.85 -7.80
N ASN A 591 20.88 5.90 -8.24
CA ASN A 591 21.92 5.06 -7.65
C ASN A 591 22.25 5.57 -6.24
N VAL A 592 22.34 4.64 -5.30
CA VAL A 592 22.52 4.91 -3.88
C VAL A 592 23.79 4.22 -3.41
N GLU A 593 24.82 4.98 -3.13
CA GLU A 593 26.12 4.53 -2.65
C GLU A 593 26.44 5.21 -1.31
N PHE A 594 26.44 4.41 -0.25
CA PHE A 594 26.81 4.85 1.10
C PHE A 594 28.20 4.31 1.44
N THR A 595 29.11 5.22 1.78
CA THR A 595 30.43 4.88 2.30
C THR A 595 30.53 5.28 3.77
N GLY A 596 31.21 4.46 4.59
CA GLY A 596 31.33 4.64 6.04
C GLY A 596 31.99 5.96 6.49
N GLU A 597 32.65 6.67 5.57
CA GLU A 597 33.22 8.00 5.84
C GLU A 597 32.18 9.14 5.89
N GLN A 598 30.95 8.90 5.42
CA GLN A 598 29.93 9.96 5.24
C GLN A 598 29.18 10.38 6.51
N GLY A 599 29.59 9.95 7.71
CA GLY A 599 29.06 10.48 8.97
C GLY A 599 27.54 10.39 9.18
N TRP A 600 26.89 9.40 8.56
CA TRP A 600 25.46 9.11 8.74
C TRP A 600 25.21 8.40 10.06
N GLU A 601 24.16 8.80 10.76
CA GLU A 601 23.66 8.10 11.92
C GLU A 601 22.18 7.78 11.78
N PHE A 602 21.85 6.49 11.82
CA PHE A 602 20.47 6.01 11.75
C PHE A 602 20.04 5.47 13.11
N ARG A 603 18.88 5.91 13.62
CA ARG A 603 18.32 5.42 14.89
C ARG A 603 16.80 5.31 14.84
N ASP A 604 16.22 4.23 15.36
CA ASP A 604 14.77 4.13 15.62
C ASP A 604 13.83 4.46 14.43
N ASN A 605 14.24 4.20 13.18
CA ASN A 605 13.34 4.35 12.03
C ASN A 605 12.54 3.04 11.85
N LYS A 606 11.39 3.05 11.16
CA LYS A 606 10.77 1.76 10.76
C LYS A 606 11.62 1.06 9.71
N HIS A 607 12.02 1.80 8.68
CA HIS A 607 13.01 1.37 7.71
C HIS A 607 14.16 2.39 7.66
N HIS A 608 15.43 1.95 7.70
CA HIS A 608 16.53 2.92 7.56
C HIS A 608 16.73 3.34 6.11
N ILE A 609 16.89 2.38 5.19
CA ILE A 609 17.13 2.64 3.78
C ILE A 609 16.18 1.80 2.93
N TYR A 610 15.55 2.43 1.94
CA TYR A 610 14.67 1.79 0.99
C TYR A 610 14.99 2.28 -0.43
N ALA A 611 15.56 1.41 -1.27
CA ALA A 611 16.04 1.71 -2.61
C ALA A 611 15.30 0.93 -3.70
N VAL A 612 14.90 1.60 -4.78
CA VAL A 612 14.12 1.04 -5.88
C VAL A 612 14.77 1.42 -7.23
N ARG A 613 14.85 0.47 -8.17
CA ARG A 613 15.20 0.66 -9.61
C ARG A 613 16.55 1.32 -9.97
N GLY A 614 17.39 1.72 -8.99
CA GLY A 614 18.75 2.22 -9.19
C GLY A 614 19.76 1.51 -8.27
N ALA A 615 21.00 1.29 -8.75
CA ALA A 615 22.01 0.46 -8.09
C ALA A 615 22.25 0.91 -6.64
N CYS A 616 22.29 -0.02 -5.70
CA CYS A 616 22.49 0.24 -4.29
C CYS A 616 23.80 -0.40 -3.80
N SER A 617 24.67 0.38 -3.15
CA SER A 617 25.93 -0.08 -2.57
C SER A 617 26.10 0.47 -1.15
N LEU A 618 26.39 -0.39 -0.19
CA LEU A 618 26.83 -0.02 1.16
C LEU A 618 28.27 -0.50 1.34
N ASP A 619 29.16 0.37 1.81
CA ASP A 619 30.52 0.03 2.20
C ASP A 619 30.89 0.66 3.55
N GLY A 620 31.12 -0.15 4.58
CA GLY A 620 31.49 0.37 5.91
C GLY A 620 30.34 1.04 6.67
N VAL A 621 29.07 0.69 6.37
CA VAL A 621 27.88 1.33 6.97
C VAL A 621 27.32 0.48 8.10
N THR A 622 26.94 1.12 9.22
CA THR A 622 26.21 0.46 10.30
C THR A 622 24.74 0.91 10.30
N LEU A 623 23.82 -0.04 10.16
CA LEU A 623 22.38 0.16 10.28
C LEU A 623 21.88 -0.64 11.47
N SER A 624 21.38 0.04 12.50
CA SER A 624 20.95 -0.62 13.73
C SER A 624 19.69 0.02 14.31
N GLY A 625 18.76 -0.82 14.78
CA GLY A 625 17.56 -0.37 15.48
C GLY A 625 16.37 -0.04 14.56
N ALA A 626 16.28 -0.62 13.36
CA ALA A 626 15.08 -0.48 12.54
C ALA A 626 13.95 -1.38 13.04
N SER A 627 12.78 -0.83 13.33
CA SER A 627 11.67 -1.66 13.84
C SER A 627 11.08 -2.63 12.81
N VAL A 628 11.31 -2.41 11.51
CA VAL A 628 10.86 -3.28 10.41
C VAL A 628 12.04 -3.81 9.60
N GLU A 629 12.73 -2.98 8.81
CA GLU A 629 13.81 -3.44 7.92
C GLU A 629 14.97 -2.43 7.90
N ALA A 630 16.21 -2.87 8.17
CA ALA A 630 17.35 -1.96 8.09
C ALA A 630 17.63 -1.52 6.65
N LEU A 631 17.75 -2.46 5.70
CA LEU A 631 17.90 -2.15 4.28
C LEU A 631 16.88 -2.90 3.44
N THR A 632 16.19 -2.20 2.56
CA THR A 632 15.35 -2.79 1.50
C THR A 632 15.78 -2.32 0.13
N ALA A 633 15.96 -3.26 -0.78
CA ALA A 633 16.35 -3.04 -2.16
C ALA A 633 15.37 -3.76 -3.11
N VAL A 634 14.77 -3.06 -4.07
CA VAL A 634 13.77 -3.63 -4.99
C VAL A 634 14.15 -3.37 -6.45
N GLY A 635 14.31 -4.43 -7.23
CA GLY A 635 14.57 -4.34 -8.67
C GLY A 635 15.90 -3.66 -9.01
N THR A 636 16.91 -3.82 -8.15
CA THR A 636 18.19 -3.09 -8.22
C THR A 636 19.39 -4.01 -8.02
N ASP A 637 20.54 -3.68 -8.62
CA ASP A 637 21.81 -4.30 -8.26
C ASP A 637 22.20 -3.87 -6.85
N LEU A 638 22.41 -4.84 -5.95
CA LEU A 638 22.71 -4.57 -4.54
C LEU A 638 24.07 -5.14 -4.14
N VAL A 639 24.92 -4.27 -3.58
CA VAL A 639 26.22 -4.61 -3.04
C VAL A 639 26.31 -4.18 -1.57
N VAL A 640 26.67 -5.08 -0.67
CA VAL A 640 26.88 -4.77 0.76
C VAL A 640 28.28 -5.24 1.15
N LYS A 641 29.15 -4.32 1.57
CA LYS A 641 30.55 -4.58 1.91
C LYS A 641 30.86 -4.02 3.28
N ASN A 642 31.64 -4.75 4.07
CA ASN A 642 32.19 -4.25 5.35
C ASN A 642 31.13 -3.62 6.28
N SER A 643 29.86 -3.97 6.14
CA SER A 643 28.73 -3.26 6.74
C SER A 643 28.08 -4.12 7.80
N GLU A 644 27.42 -3.49 8.78
CA GLU A 644 26.75 -4.16 9.89
C GLU A 644 25.26 -3.78 9.90
N LEU A 645 24.39 -4.78 9.76
CA LEU A 645 22.94 -4.62 9.78
C LEU A 645 22.40 -5.42 10.97
N ALA A 646 22.11 -4.71 12.06
CA ALA A 646 21.86 -5.34 13.34
C ALA A 646 20.61 -4.83 14.05
N HIS A 647 20.15 -5.57 15.07
CA HIS A 647 19.10 -5.14 16.00
C HIS A 647 17.83 -4.61 15.32
N SER A 648 17.46 -5.18 14.17
CA SER A 648 16.32 -4.73 13.36
C SER A 648 15.28 -5.84 13.22
N GLY A 649 14.09 -5.51 12.71
CA GLY A 649 13.09 -6.55 12.37
C GLY A 649 13.67 -7.55 11.36
N VAL A 650 14.17 -7.04 10.25
CA VAL A 650 14.99 -7.75 9.27
C VAL A 650 16.24 -6.92 8.99
N GLY A 651 17.41 -7.55 8.94
CA GLY A 651 18.65 -6.86 8.58
C GLY A 651 18.59 -6.36 7.13
N LEU A 652 18.31 -7.26 6.19
CA LEU A 652 18.28 -6.96 4.77
C LEU A 652 17.11 -7.61 4.04
N VAL A 653 16.48 -6.87 3.12
CA VAL A 653 15.52 -7.39 2.14
C VAL A 653 15.99 -7.02 0.73
N ALA A 654 16.23 -8.01 -0.11
CA ALA A 654 16.55 -7.83 -1.53
C ALA A 654 15.47 -8.47 -2.38
N TRP A 655 14.64 -7.67 -3.06
CA TRP A 655 13.50 -8.13 -3.84
C TRP A 655 13.72 -7.99 -5.34
N ALA A 656 13.78 -9.11 -6.08
CA ALA A 656 13.96 -9.11 -7.53
C ALA A 656 15.21 -8.32 -7.98
N CYS A 657 16.27 -8.37 -7.17
CA CYS A 657 17.55 -7.74 -7.48
C CYS A 657 18.27 -8.55 -8.57
N PRO A 658 18.62 -7.97 -9.74
CA PRO A 658 19.29 -8.70 -10.81
C PRO A 658 20.65 -9.27 -10.39
N SER A 659 21.38 -8.55 -9.53
CA SER A 659 22.56 -9.05 -8.85
C SER A 659 22.55 -8.65 -7.38
N PHE A 660 22.89 -9.59 -6.48
CA PHE A 660 23.07 -9.35 -5.06
C PHE A 660 24.39 -9.93 -4.57
N VAL A 661 25.23 -9.09 -3.95
CA VAL A 661 26.53 -9.47 -3.41
C VAL A 661 26.75 -8.85 -2.02
N ALA A 662 26.87 -9.69 -1.00
CA ALA A 662 27.36 -9.32 0.32
C ALA A 662 28.79 -9.84 0.55
N ARG A 663 29.68 -8.99 1.05
CA ARG A 663 31.08 -9.34 1.37
C ARG A 663 31.48 -8.82 2.74
N SER A 664 32.12 -9.65 3.55
CA SER A 664 32.73 -9.23 4.83
C SER A 664 31.78 -8.40 5.71
N SER A 665 30.49 -8.70 5.65
CA SER A 665 29.41 -7.92 6.29
C SER A 665 28.69 -8.76 7.33
N LYS A 666 28.12 -8.10 8.33
CA LYS A 666 27.54 -8.71 9.52
C LYS A 666 26.02 -8.47 9.57
N PHE A 667 25.26 -9.53 9.84
CA PHE A 667 23.81 -9.51 10.00
C PHE A 667 23.47 -10.13 11.35
N LEU A 668 23.26 -9.29 12.37
CA LEU A 668 23.31 -9.70 13.77
C LEU A 668 22.03 -9.36 14.53
N LYS A 669 21.53 -10.26 15.37
CA LYS A 669 20.49 -9.92 16.37
C LYS A 669 19.20 -9.34 15.78
N ASN A 670 18.82 -9.76 14.57
CA ASN A 670 17.58 -9.32 13.94
C ASN A 670 16.42 -10.22 14.35
N THR A 671 15.25 -9.65 14.65
CA THR A 671 14.15 -10.39 15.28
C THR A 671 13.47 -11.39 14.36
N MET A 672 13.46 -11.17 13.03
CA MET A 672 12.95 -12.16 12.06
C MET A 672 14.07 -12.79 11.24
N PHE A 673 14.78 -12.03 10.40
CA PHE A 673 15.84 -12.58 9.56
C PHE A 673 17.06 -11.68 9.48
N GLY A 674 18.26 -12.28 9.40
CA GLY A 674 19.47 -11.55 9.05
C GLY A 674 19.37 -10.97 7.63
N ALA A 675 18.96 -11.80 6.66
CA ALA A 675 18.66 -11.37 5.30
C ALA A 675 17.53 -12.18 4.65
N LYS A 676 16.73 -11.52 3.81
CA LYS A 676 15.70 -12.09 2.94
C LYS A 676 16.03 -11.76 1.48
N ILE A 677 16.28 -12.76 0.66
CA ILE A 677 16.71 -12.58 -0.73
C ILE A 677 15.73 -13.24 -1.69
N HIS A 678 15.19 -12.45 -2.62
CA HIS A 678 14.39 -12.89 -3.75
C HIS A 678 15.25 -12.94 -5.03
N GLY A 679 15.78 -14.11 -5.37
CA GLY A 679 16.70 -14.32 -6.49
C GLY A 679 18.07 -14.88 -6.07
N ALA A 680 19.03 -14.92 -7.00
CA ALA A 680 20.37 -15.46 -6.73
C ALA A 680 21.14 -14.61 -5.71
N ALA A 681 21.81 -15.28 -4.76
CA ALA A 681 22.47 -14.62 -3.65
C ALA A 681 23.94 -15.01 -3.55
N THR A 682 24.83 -14.03 -3.41
CA THR A 682 26.25 -14.25 -3.12
C THR A 682 26.62 -13.64 -1.78
N PHE A 683 26.97 -14.47 -0.79
CA PHE A 683 27.56 -14.06 0.48
C PHE A 683 28.98 -14.60 0.59
N ARG A 684 29.97 -13.72 0.85
CA ARG A 684 31.38 -14.11 1.00
C ARG A 684 32.02 -13.51 2.23
N GLY A 685 32.47 -14.36 3.15
CA GLY A 685 33.12 -13.89 4.38
C GLY A 685 32.17 -13.14 5.33
N CYS A 686 30.86 -13.33 5.20
CA CYS A 686 29.86 -12.68 6.02
C CYS A 686 29.64 -13.41 7.35
N GLU A 687 29.06 -12.72 8.32
CA GLU A 687 28.67 -13.25 9.63
C GLU A 687 27.16 -13.07 9.80
N ILE A 688 26.39 -14.15 9.93
CA ILE A 688 24.94 -14.14 10.10
C ILE A 688 24.61 -14.94 11.36
N ARG A 689 24.37 -14.24 12.47
CA ARG A 689 24.13 -14.90 13.75
C ARG A 689 23.13 -14.19 14.66
N GLU A 690 22.60 -14.94 15.62
CA GLU A 690 21.65 -14.46 16.62
C GLU A 690 20.35 -13.91 15.99
N ASN A 691 19.93 -14.42 14.82
CA ASN A 691 18.72 -13.95 14.13
C ASN A 691 17.54 -14.92 14.27
N GLY A 692 16.33 -14.35 14.30
CA GLY A 692 15.06 -15.08 14.42
C GLY A 692 14.45 -15.00 15.82
N ASP A 693 13.13 -15.19 15.88
CA ASP A 693 12.38 -15.15 17.13
C ASP A 693 12.17 -16.58 17.64
N PHE A 694 13.03 -16.95 18.57
CA PHE A 694 13.01 -18.22 19.31
C PHE A 694 11.64 -18.48 19.97
N SER A 695 10.89 -17.44 20.32
CA SER A 695 9.57 -17.57 20.98
C SER A 695 8.42 -17.80 20.00
N ALA A 696 8.49 -17.23 18.80
CA ALA A 696 7.47 -17.38 17.76
C ALA A 696 7.68 -18.66 16.92
N GLY A 697 8.87 -19.25 16.97
CA GLY A 697 9.22 -20.40 16.14
C GLY A 697 9.31 -20.05 14.65
N ASP A 698 9.64 -18.80 14.33
CA ASP A 698 9.75 -18.31 12.96
C ASP A 698 10.94 -17.34 12.82
N GLY A 699 11.46 -17.21 11.61
CA GLY A 699 12.70 -16.47 11.36
C GLY A 699 13.95 -17.36 11.19
N GLY A 700 15.11 -16.72 11.07
CA GLY A 700 16.40 -17.40 10.90
C GLY A 700 17.52 -16.50 10.39
N GLY A 701 18.65 -17.09 10.02
CA GLY A 701 19.77 -16.34 9.45
C GLY A 701 19.43 -15.80 8.07
N LEU A 702 19.17 -16.71 7.13
CA LEU A 702 18.94 -16.37 5.73
C LEU A 702 17.65 -17.00 5.19
N LEU A 703 16.78 -16.18 4.60
CA LEU A 703 15.64 -16.63 3.79
C LEU A 703 15.96 -16.44 2.31
N LEU A 704 15.96 -17.54 1.57
CA LEU A 704 16.11 -17.59 0.12
C LEU A 704 14.75 -17.93 -0.49
N TYR A 705 14.24 -17.08 -1.36
CA TYR A 705 12.94 -17.24 -2.03
C TYR A 705 13.12 -16.89 -3.53
N ALA A 706 12.45 -17.57 -4.47
CA ALA A 706 12.56 -17.29 -5.92
C ALA A 706 11.49 -18.05 -6.71
N THR A 707 11.15 -17.59 -7.92
CA THR A 707 10.23 -18.34 -8.81
C THR A 707 10.92 -19.40 -9.69
N ASN A 708 12.26 -19.43 -9.73
CA ASN A 708 13.08 -20.30 -10.60
C ASN A 708 14.30 -20.87 -9.83
N GLU A 709 15.00 -21.86 -10.41
CA GLU A 709 16.29 -22.36 -9.90
C GLU A 709 17.31 -21.22 -9.77
N ALA A 710 17.90 -21.05 -8.58
CA ALA A 710 18.92 -20.03 -8.31
C ALA A 710 20.17 -20.66 -7.68
N ASP A 711 21.34 -20.36 -8.25
CA ASP A 711 22.63 -20.78 -7.69
C ASP A 711 23.10 -19.77 -6.63
N HIS A 712 22.87 -20.09 -5.37
CA HIS A 712 23.35 -19.30 -4.24
C HIS A 712 24.80 -19.68 -3.86
N ASP A 713 25.69 -18.70 -3.68
CA ASP A 713 27.09 -18.87 -3.25
C ASP A 713 27.25 -18.35 -1.82
N LEU A 714 27.40 -19.25 -0.85
CA LEU A 714 27.52 -18.91 0.59
C LEU A 714 28.93 -19.16 1.14
N ARG A 715 29.95 -19.29 0.26
CA ARG A 715 31.28 -19.71 0.69
C ARG A 715 31.93 -18.75 1.68
N GLY A 716 32.51 -19.34 2.74
CA GLY A 716 33.21 -18.61 3.79
C GLY A 716 32.31 -17.75 4.66
N THR A 717 30.98 -17.88 4.53
CA THR A 717 30.01 -17.18 5.38
C THR A 717 29.73 -18.01 6.62
N ARG A 718 29.84 -17.40 7.81
CA ARG A 718 29.54 -18.01 9.10
C ARG A 718 28.05 -17.81 9.41
N ILE A 719 27.29 -18.90 9.55
CA ILE A 719 25.86 -18.90 9.85
C ILE A 719 25.62 -19.79 11.07
N GLU A 720 25.38 -19.20 12.23
CA GLU A 720 25.29 -19.89 13.54
C GLU A 720 24.36 -19.12 14.50
N ASP A 721 23.94 -19.73 15.61
CA ASP A 721 23.09 -19.08 16.63
C ASP A 721 21.78 -18.48 16.07
N ASN A 722 21.23 -19.00 14.98
CA ASN A 722 19.94 -18.55 14.45
C ASN A 722 18.83 -19.55 14.80
N TYR A 723 17.57 -19.13 14.72
CA TYR A 723 16.45 -20.06 14.86
C TYR A 723 16.52 -21.17 13.79
N VAL A 724 16.62 -20.75 12.52
CA VAL A 724 16.98 -21.59 11.36
C VAL A 724 18.21 -20.99 10.70
N GLY A 725 19.20 -21.79 10.32
CA GLY A 725 20.40 -21.29 9.63
C GLY A 725 20.04 -20.70 8.27
N VAL A 726 19.61 -21.56 7.34
CA VAL A 726 19.13 -21.17 6.00
C VAL A 726 17.75 -21.77 5.74
N ARG A 727 16.78 -20.93 5.36
CA ARG A 727 15.47 -21.35 4.85
C ARG A 727 15.38 -21.09 3.36
N VAL A 728 15.02 -22.12 2.60
CA VAL A 728 14.73 -22.05 1.17
C VAL A 728 13.24 -22.24 0.99
N GLN A 729 12.58 -21.23 0.41
CA GLN A 729 11.13 -21.18 0.38
C GLN A 729 10.59 -20.92 -1.03
N ALA A 730 9.65 -21.76 -1.48
CA ALA A 730 9.01 -21.67 -2.80
C ALA A 730 9.98 -21.64 -3.99
N CYS A 731 11.23 -22.12 -3.81
CA CYS A 731 12.26 -22.12 -4.84
C CYS A 731 13.05 -23.44 -4.88
N ASP A 732 13.65 -23.69 -6.04
CA ASP A 732 14.47 -24.86 -6.28
C ASP A 732 15.95 -24.53 -6.01
N TRP A 733 16.63 -25.39 -5.26
CA TRP A 733 18.05 -25.20 -4.96
C TRP A 733 18.87 -26.47 -5.17
N ARG A 734 20.01 -26.30 -5.86
CA ARG A 734 21.03 -27.32 -6.09
C ARG A 734 22.25 -27.07 -5.22
N LEU A 735 22.45 -27.97 -4.26
CA LEU A 735 23.56 -27.97 -3.32
C LEU A 735 24.67 -28.91 -3.80
N THR A 736 25.87 -28.35 -3.92
CA THR A 736 27.09 -29.03 -4.37
C THR A 736 28.26 -28.63 -3.47
N PRO A 737 29.34 -29.42 -3.38
CA PRO A 737 30.48 -29.06 -2.54
C PRO A 737 31.09 -27.68 -2.87
N ASP A 738 30.98 -27.23 -4.12
CA ASP A 738 31.57 -25.98 -4.62
C ASP A 738 30.83 -24.72 -4.16
N ASN A 739 29.52 -24.79 -3.93
CA ASN A 739 28.72 -23.72 -3.31
C ASN A 739 28.43 -23.98 -1.82
N ALA A 740 28.88 -25.14 -1.31
CA ALA A 740 28.58 -25.67 0.01
C ALA A 740 29.82 -26.13 0.79
N ALA A 741 30.85 -25.28 0.90
CA ALA A 741 32.06 -25.58 1.65
C ALA A 741 31.74 -25.86 3.14
N ARG A 742 31.62 -27.15 3.51
CA ARG A 742 31.27 -27.69 4.83
C ARG A 742 30.07 -27.01 5.49
N TRP A 743 28.89 -27.55 5.24
CA TRP A 743 27.61 -27.10 5.82
C TRP A 743 27.45 -27.56 7.27
N THR A 744 28.35 -27.08 8.11
CA THR A 744 28.16 -27.05 9.54
C THR A 744 27.59 -25.68 9.86
N PHE A 745 26.30 -25.62 10.21
CA PHE A 745 25.71 -24.42 10.80
C PHE A 745 25.55 -24.73 12.30
N PRO A 746 26.64 -24.61 13.07
CA PRO A 746 26.60 -24.99 14.48
C PRO A 746 25.63 -24.07 15.23
N GLU A 747 25.15 -24.57 16.38
CA GLU A 747 24.44 -23.76 17.37
C GLU A 747 23.09 -23.14 16.92
N ASN A 748 22.55 -23.51 15.76
CA ASN A 748 21.17 -23.15 15.39
C ASN A 748 20.14 -23.96 16.19
N GLU A 749 18.97 -23.39 16.46
CA GLU A 749 18.00 -23.97 17.40
C GLU A 749 17.09 -25.04 16.80
N PHE A 750 16.53 -24.83 15.61
CA PHE A 750 15.54 -25.74 15.00
C PHE A 750 16.11 -26.61 13.88
N ALA A 751 16.66 -25.97 12.85
CA ALA A 751 17.29 -26.66 11.73
C ALA A 751 18.42 -25.82 11.11
N SER A 752 19.46 -26.50 10.66
CA SER A 752 20.56 -25.87 9.93
C SER A 752 20.12 -25.49 8.51
N LEU A 753 19.41 -26.38 7.83
CA LEU A 753 18.76 -26.12 6.55
C LEU A 753 17.27 -26.48 6.62
N GLN A 754 16.42 -25.58 6.14
CA GLN A 754 14.99 -25.83 5.98
C GLN A 754 14.55 -25.62 4.53
N ALA A 755 13.92 -26.64 3.93
CA ALA A 755 13.20 -26.52 2.66
C ALA A 755 11.70 -26.35 2.95
N TYR A 756 11.06 -25.33 2.36
CA TYR A 756 9.65 -25.03 2.57
C TYR A 756 8.96 -24.76 1.23
N ASP A 757 8.00 -25.59 0.83
CA ASP A 757 7.38 -25.51 -0.50
C ASP A 757 8.40 -25.50 -1.66
N ALA A 758 9.52 -26.21 -1.51
CA ALA A 758 10.71 -26.08 -2.33
C ALA A 758 11.14 -27.41 -2.96
N LYS A 759 12.03 -27.38 -3.95
CA LYS A 759 12.78 -28.56 -4.40
C LYS A 759 14.24 -28.44 -3.98
N LEU A 760 14.70 -29.39 -3.18
CA LEU A 760 16.07 -29.43 -2.68
C LEU A 760 16.82 -30.61 -3.28
N LEU A 761 17.83 -30.34 -4.09
CA LEU A 761 18.75 -31.36 -4.62
C LEU A 761 20.11 -31.17 -3.94
N ALA A 762 20.53 -32.13 -3.11
CA ALA A 762 21.85 -32.12 -2.49
C ALA A 762 22.70 -33.30 -2.98
N LYS A 763 23.91 -33.00 -3.47
CA LYS A 763 24.84 -34.01 -3.98
C LYS A 763 26.21 -33.87 -3.34
N GLY A 764 26.67 -34.90 -2.63
CA GLY A 764 28.02 -34.94 -2.04
C GLY A 764 28.21 -33.98 -0.86
N VAL A 765 27.13 -33.55 -0.21
CA VAL A 765 27.16 -32.56 0.88
C VAL A 765 27.36 -33.27 2.23
N GLU A 766 28.14 -32.63 3.10
CA GLU A 766 28.40 -33.05 4.48
C GLU A 766 27.61 -32.17 5.46
N PHE A 767 26.78 -32.81 6.28
CA PHE A 767 25.96 -32.19 7.32
C PHE A 767 26.38 -32.73 8.69
N ALA A 768 27.21 -31.96 9.41
CA ALA A 768 27.83 -32.43 10.65
C ALA A 768 27.77 -31.41 11.79
N GLY A 769 27.75 -31.90 13.03
CA GLY A 769 27.92 -31.05 14.22
C GLY A 769 26.78 -30.06 14.46
N ASN A 770 25.57 -30.35 13.96
CA ASN A 770 24.43 -29.47 14.15
C ASN A 770 23.78 -29.75 15.51
N HIS A 771 23.58 -28.70 16.31
CA HIS A 771 22.92 -28.79 17.63
C HIS A 771 21.45 -29.21 17.54
N CYS A 772 20.83 -29.01 16.37
CA CYS A 772 19.46 -29.39 16.06
C CYS A 772 19.42 -30.37 14.87
N TYR A 773 18.34 -30.39 14.10
CA TYR A 773 18.28 -31.21 12.89
C TYR A 773 19.15 -30.59 11.79
N ALA A 774 19.94 -31.41 11.09
CA ALA A 774 20.72 -30.92 9.96
C ALA A 774 19.84 -30.42 8.81
N LEU A 775 18.76 -31.14 8.51
CA LEU A 775 17.81 -30.81 7.46
C LEU A 775 16.37 -30.99 7.92
N SER A 776 15.50 -30.04 7.57
CA SER A 776 14.06 -30.18 7.67
C SER A 776 13.37 -29.80 6.36
N SER A 777 12.25 -30.45 6.06
CA SER A 777 11.46 -30.15 4.87
C SER A 777 9.96 -30.10 5.15
N MET A 778 9.28 -29.12 4.56
CA MET A 778 7.82 -28.97 4.66
C MET A 778 7.25 -28.69 3.29
N SER A 779 6.24 -29.45 2.90
CA SER A 779 5.68 -29.51 1.56
C SER A 779 6.75 -29.46 0.47
N SER A 780 7.86 -30.22 0.59
CA SER A 780 9.03 -30.06 -0.31
C SER A 780 9.48 -31.38 -0.93
N ASP A 781 10.05 -31.29 -2.13
CA ASP A 781 10.67 -32.41 -2.84
C ASP A 781 12.17 -32.44 -2.55
N VAL A 782 12.65 -33.48 -1.88
CA VAL A 782 14.06 -33.58 -1.47
C VAL A 782 14.74 -34.79 -2.12
N GLU A 783 15.87 -34.55 -2.77
CA GLU A 783 16.73 -35.57 -3.36
C GLU A 783 18.15 -35.46 -2.81
N LEU A 784 18.61 -36.52 -2.15
CA LEU A 784 19.93 -36.63 -1.55
C LEU A 784 20.74 -37.71 -2.26
N VAL A 785 21.93 -37.37 -2.75
CA VAL A 785 22.83 -38.31 -3.43
C VAL A 785 24.24 -38.19 -2.87
N ASN A 786 24.80 -39.29 -2.35
CA ASN A 786 26.15 -39.30 -1.76
C ASN A 786 26.33 -38.33 -0.58
N CYS A 787 25.27 -38.01 0.17
CA CYS A 787 25.35 -37.10 1.32
C CYS A 787 25.73 -37.83 2.61
N ASN A 788 26.43 -37.13 3.49
CA ASN A 788 26.84 -37.65 4.80
C ASN A 788 26.23 -36.81 5.91
N PHE A 789 25.50 -37.44 6.82
CA PHE A 789 24.93 -36.82 8.01
C PHE A 789 25.51 -37.51 9.25
N HIS A 790 26.21 -36.76 10.10
CA HIS A 790 26.78 -37.31 11.32
C HIS A 790 26.92 -36.31 12.46
N ASP A 791 27.01 -36.81 13.69
CA ASP A 791 27.23 -35.99 14.90
C ASP A 791 26.20 -34.84 15.04
N ASN A 792 24.92 -35.11 14.73
CA ASN A 792 23.83 -34.15 14.87
C ASN A 792 23.02 -34.44 16.14
N ASP A 793 22.85 -33.46 17.00
CA ASP A 793 22.17 -33.62 18.29
C ASP A 793 20.64 -33.76 18.12
N GLY A 794 20.02 -33.00 17.21
CA GLY A 794 18.58 -33.15 16.95
C GLY A 794 18.22 -34.43 16.19
N GLY A 795 19.15 -34.94 15.37
CA GLY A 795 18.93 -35.95 14.33
C GLY A 795 19.37 -35.45 12.97
N ALA A 796 19.47 -36.31 11.96
CA ALA A 796 19.89 -35.85 10.64
C ALA A 796 18.76 -35.13 9.88
N ILE A 797 17.57 -35.75 9.84
CA ILE A 797 16.43 -35.24 9.08
C ILE A 797 15.16 -35.26 9.93
N SER A 798 14.50 -34.10 9.99
CA SER A 798 13.18 -33.94 10.61
C SER A 798 12.14 -33.50 9.60
N TRP A 799 11.10 -34.32 9.45
CA TRP A 799 9.91 -34.06 8.64
C TRP A 799 10.25 -33.92 7.15
N ALA A 800 9.85 -34.91 6.35
CA ALA A 800 9.89 -34.84 4.90
C ALA A 800 8.59 -35.40 4.36
N ASP A 801 7.82 -34.58 3.64
CA ASP A 801 6.37 -34.71 3.55
C ASP A 801 5.75 -34.69 2.15
N ARG A 802 6.38 -34.12 1.11
CA ARG A 802 5.89 -34.21 -0.29
C ARG A 802 6.52 -35.36 -1.06
N SER A 803 7.82 -35.34 -1.30
CA SER A 803 8.55 -36.50 -1.83
C SER A 803 9.99 -36.48 -1.33
N PHE A 804 10.52 -37.66 -1.04
CA PHE A 804 11.87 -37.78 -0.49
C PHE A 804 12.62 -38.93 -1.13
N SER A 805 13.86 -38.70 -1.54
CA SER A 805 14.75 -39.76 -2.00
C SER A 805 16.17 -39.60 -1.45
N ALA A 806 16.75 -40.72 -1.02
CA ALA A 806 18.14 -40.79 -0.60
C ALA A 806 18.84 -41.98 -1.27
N ALA A 807 19.95 -41.70 -1.94
CA ALA A 807 20.76 -42.70 -2.63
C ALA A 807 22.22 -42.62 -2.19
N ASN A 808 22.77 -43.75 -1.71
CA ASN A 808 24.16 -43.85 -1.25
C ASN A 808 24.51 -42.83 -0.15
N CYS A 809 23.56 -42.56 0.75
CA CYS A 809 23.71 -41.62 1.87
C CYS A 809 24.05 -42.34 3.17
N LYS A 810 24.70 -41.62 4.09
CA LYS A 810 25.02 -42.10 5.43
C LYS A 810 24.35 -41.21 6.48
N PHE A 811 23.71 -41.85 7.45
CA PHE A 811 23.02 -41.23 8.59
C PHE A 811 23.55 -41.90 9.86
N THR A 812 24.61 -41.33 10.44
CA THR A 812 25.36 -41.99 11.51
C THR A 812 25.49 -41.13 12.75
N ASP A 813 25.65 -41.75 13.92
CA ASP A 813 26.12 -41.11 15.15
C ASP A 813 25.33 -39.85 15.58
N SER A 814 24.06 -39.74 15.19
CA SER A 814 23.19 -38.63 15.60
C SER A 814 22.48 -39.00 16.91
N SER A 815 22.34 -38.10 17.88
CA SER A 815 21.69 -38.44 19.15
C SER A 815 20.16 -38.56 19.04
N GLY A 816 19.58 -37.95 18.01
CA GLY A 816 18.20 -38.14 17.55
C GLY A 816 18.00 -39.31 16.57
N PRO A 817 16.89 -39.33 15.80
CA PRO A 817 16.68 -40.31 14.74
C PRO A 817 17.59 -40.05 13.53
N GLY A 818 17.94 -41.13 12.82
CA GLY A 818 18.66 -41.04 11.56
C GLY A 818 17.82 -40.35 10.48
N MET A 819 16.53 -40.66 10.38
CA MET A 819 15.62 -39.94 9.49
C MET A 819 14.16 -40.09 9.91
N THR A 820 13.42 -38.99 9.88
CA THR A 820 11.97 -38.97 10.11
C THR A 820 11.22 -38.41 8.90
N VAL A 821 10.26 -39.19 8.36
CA VAL A 821 9.49 -38.87 7.14
C VAL A 821 7.97 -38.99 7.36
N GLY A 822 7.17 -38.21 6.63
CA GLY A 822 5.70 -38.12 6.73
C GLY A 822 5.01 -37.94 5.36
N TYR A 823 3.68 -38.05 5.25
CA TYR A 823 2.76 -37.59 4.18
C TYR A 823 3.01 -37.88 2.67
N GLY A 824 4.19 -38.34 2.23
CA GLY A 824 4.55 -38.52 0.82
C GLY A 824 5.44 -39.75 0.55
N PRO A 825 5.74 -40.07 -0.73
CA PRO A 825 6.62 -41.17 -1.10
C PRO A 825 8.08 -40.95 -0.67
N VAL A 826 8.68 -42.02 -0.17
CA VAL A 826 10.04 -42.07 0.37
C VAL A 826 10.79 -43.23 -0.29
N ALA A 827 11.86 -42.94 -1.02
CA ALA A 827 12.70 -43.94 -1.67
C ALA A 827 14.12 -43.90 -1.10
N ILE A 828 14.58 -45.01 -0.52
CA ILE A 828 15.88 -45.10 0.14
C ILE A 828 16.64 -46.27 -0.43
N ARG A 829 17.78 -45.99 -1.05
CA ARG A 829 18.60 -46.99 -1.74
C ARG A 829 20.06 -46.90 -1.33
N LYS A 830 20.68 -48.03 -0.97
CA LYS A 830 22.13 -48.08 -0.67
C LYS A 830 22.53 -47.18 0.51
N CYS A 831 21.62 -46.96 1.44
CA CYS A 831 21.84 -46.05 2.56
C CYS A 831 22.23 -46.79 3.84
N ARG A 832 22.96 -46.11 4.71
CA ARG A 832 23.38 -46.63 6.02
C ARG A 832 22.82 -45.77 7.14
N PHE A 833 22.12 -46.39 8.09
CA PHE A 833 21.58 -45.79 9.30
C PHE A 833 22.22 -46.46 10.51
N GLU A 834 23.27 -45.84 11.07
CA GLU A 834 24.14 -46.51 12.04
C GLU A 834 24.28 -45.71 13.34
N ARG A 835 24.13 -46.38 14.50
CA ARG A 835 24.43 -45.79 15.82
C ARG A 835 23.68 -44.48 16.14
N ASN A 836 22.47 -44.33 15.61
CA ASN A 836 21.62 -43.18 15.98
C ASN A 836 20.97 -43.43 17.34
N GLY A 837 20.78 -42.39 18.15
CA GLY A 837 20.24 -42.50 19.51
C GLY A 837 18.76 -42.88 19.58
N ARG A 838 18.02 -42.79 18.46
CA ARG A 838 16.63 -43.27 18.33
C ARG A 838 16.47 -44.25 17.17
N GLN A 839 15.46 -44.07 16.31
CA GLN A 839 15.23 -44.96 15.17
C GLN A 839 16.24 -44.68 14.06
N GLY A 840 16.60 -45.71 13.29
CA GLY A 840 17.30 -45.49 12.01
C GLY A 840 16.40 -44.75 11.03
N LEU A 841 15.20 -45.30 10.79
CA LEU A 841 14.14 -44.68 10.02
C LEU A 841 12.79 -44.70 10.76
N LEU A 842 12.15 -43.54 10.82
CA LEU A 842 10.78 -43.36 11.30
C LEU A 842 9.90 -42.84 10.16
N ALA A 843 8.98 -43.66 9.64
CA ALA A 843 8.04 -43.26 8.61
C ALA A 843 6.59 -43.23 9.15
N HIS A 844 5.98 -42.05 9.15
CA HIS A 844 4.68 -41.78 9.77
C HIS A 844 3.67 -41.16 8.78
N TYR A 845 2.43 -40.92 9.21
CA TYR A 845 1.41 -40.17 8.45
C TYR A 845 1.15 -40.66 7.02
N ASN A 846 1.14 -41.98 6.83
CA ASN A 846 0.88 -42.65 5.55
C ASN A 846 1.93 -42.39 4.45
N SER A 847 3.19 -42.10 4.81
CA SER A 847 4.29 -42.13 3.83
C SER A 847 4.41 -43.50 3.17
N ARG A 848 4.43 -43.55 1.84
CA ARG A 848 4.83 -44.76 1.12
C ARG A 848 6.34 -44.93 1.21
N VAL A 849 6.83 -46.06 1.68
CA VAL A 849 8.27 -46.30 1.87
C VAL A 849 8.75 -47.43 0.96
N ASP A 850 9.78 -47.16 0.15
CA ASP A 850 10.51 -48.10 -0.70
C ASP A 850 11.97 -48.16 -0.22
N LEU A 851 12.31 -49.18 0.57
CA LEU A 851 13.65 -49.47 1.08
C LEU A 851 14.29 -50.57 0.24
N GLU A 852 15.48 -50.29 -0.28
CA GLU A 852 16.25 -51.22 -1.10
C GLU A 852 17.73 -51.19 -0.71
N ASP A 853 18.36 -52.36 -0.57
CA ASP A 853 19.82 -52.50 -0.41
C ASP A 853 20.40 -51.60 0.71
N SER A 854 19.71 -51.53 1.85
CA SER A 854 20.01 -50.55 2.92
C SER A 854 20.20 -51.22 4.28
N ARG A 855 21.04 -50.60 5.12
CA ARG A 855 21.49 -51.17 6.40
C ARG A 855 21.09 -50.29 7.59
N PHE A 856 20.47 -50.91 8.59
CA PHE A 856 20.00 -50.27 9.83
C PHE A 856 20.65 -50.98 11.02
N THR A 857 21.70 -50.37 11.61
CA THR A 857 22.55 -51.05 12.59
C THR A 857 22.79 -50.25 13.86
N GLY A 858 22.64 -50.90 15.03
CA GLY A 858 23.02 -50.30 16.30
C GLY A 858 22.21 -49.07 16.71
N ASN A 859 20.99 -48.88 16.19
CA ASN A 859 20.16 -47.73 16.54
C ASN A 859 19.46 -47.94 17.89
N GLY A 860 19.29 -46.86 18.65
CA GLY A 860 18.83 -46.86 20.04
C GLY A 860 17.37 -47.24 20.24
N ASP A 861 16.53 -47.27 19.19
CA ASP A 861 15.14 -47.75 19.23
C ASP A 861 14.87 -48.77 18.11
N PHE A 862 13.92 -48.52 17.20
CA PHE A 862 13.68 -49.37 16.03
C PHE A 862 14.73 -49.14 14.94
N GLY A 863 15.25 -50.19 14.31
CA GLY A 863 15.99 -50.04 13.06
C GLY A 863 15.12 -49.36 12.01
N VAL A 864 13.91 -49.88 11.83
CA VAL A 864 12.88 -49.31 10.95
C VAL A 864 11.52 -49.32 11.66
N PHE A 865 10.85 -48.18 11.70
CA PHE A 865 9.49 -48.05 12.21
C PHE A 865 8.56 -47.45 11.15
N LEU A 866 7.60 -48.26 10.69
CA LEU A 866 6.57 -47.91 9.73
C LEU A 866 5.22 -47.76 10.45
N LYS A 867 4.73 -46.53 10.55
CA LYS A 867 3.46 -46.18 11.19
C LYS A 867 2.45 -45.67 10.17
N ILE A 868 1.53 -46.54 9.77
CA ILE A 868 0.41 -46.22 8.90
C ILE A 868 -0.70 -45.71 9.85
N ASN A 869 -1.26 -44.52 9.64
CA ASN A 869 -2.11 -43.86 10.67
C ASN A 869 -3.59 -43.74 10.27
N GLN A 870 -3.98 -43.92 9.00
CA GLN A 870 -5.38 -43.79 8.56
C GLN A 870 -5.79 -44.90 7.56
N PRO A 871 -6.82 -45.71 7.87
CA PRO A 871 -7.39 -46.71 6.94
C PRO A 871 -8.43 -46.12 5.95
N THR A 872 -8.56 -44.79 5.82
CA THR A 872 -9.64 -44.13 5.06
C THR A 872 -9.27 -43.66 3.67
N ALA A 873 -7.99 -43.70 3.27
CA ALA A 873 -7.62 -43.46 1.89
C ALA A 873 -7.94 -44.71 1.07
N THR A 874 -8.57 -44.57 -0.09
CA THR A 874 -8.67 -45.66 -1.06
C THR A 874 -7.26 -45.93 -1.60
N TRP A 875 -6.52 -46.85 -0.99
CA TRP A 875 -5.24 -47.32 -1.51
C TRP A 875 -5.54 -48.08 -2.81
N ASP A 876 -5.08 -47.57 -3.95
CA ASP A 876 -4.98 -48.40 -5.15
C ASP A 876 -3.84 -49.41 -4.95
N ASP A 877 -3.86 -50.53 -5.69
CA ASP A 877 -2.85 -51.62 -5.65
C ASP A 877 -1.39 -51.14 -5.92
N LYS A 878 -1.15 -49.83 -6.06
CA LYS A 878 0.14 -49.19 -6.35
C LYS A 878 0.84 -48.62 -5.11
N ASN A 879 0.20 -48.59 -3.94
CA ASN A 879 0.76 -48.00 -2.71
C ASN A 879 1.41 -49.04 -1.77
N LEU A 880 2.20 -49.93 -2.34
CA LEU A 880 2.96 -50.96 -1.63
C LEU A 880 4.15 -50.33 -0.88
N HIS A 881 4.22 -50.53 0.45
CA HIS A 881 5.45 -50.39 1.22
C HIS A 881 6.39 -51.55 0.88
N ARG A 882 7.67 -51.28 0.62
CA ARG A 882 8.63 -52.29 0.19
C ARG A 882 9.88 -52.24 1.06
N VAL A 883 10.27 -53.39 1.59
CA VAL A 883 11.53 -53.58 2.30
C VAL A 883 12.23 -54.77 1.66
N VAL A 884 13.21 -54.48 0.81
CA VAL A 884 13.85 -55.46 -0.07
C VAL A 884 15.36 -55.39 0.08
N ASP A 885 16.01 -56.54 0.23
CA ASP A 885 17.48 -56.65 0.32
C ASP A 885 18.07 -55.81 1.47
N CYS A 886 17.35 -55.67 2.60
CA CYS A 886 17.78 -54.88 3.74
C CYS A 886 18.42 -55.72 4.87
N GLU A 887 19.35 -55.12 5.60
CA GLU A 887 19.91 -55.69 6.84
C GLU A 887 19.49 -54.83 8.04
N ILE A 888 18.73 -55.41 8.97
CA ILE A 888 18.29 -54.74 10.21
C ILE A 888 18.90 -55.52 11.39
N ASP A 889 20.03 -55.04 11.92
CA ASP A 889 20.80 -55.76 12.94
C ASP A 889 21.13 -54.90 14.18
N LYS A 890 21.17 -55.54 15.36
CA LYS A 890 21.68 -54.94 16.61
C LYS A 890 20.96 -53.66 17.07
N ASN A 891 19.72 -53.45 16.67
CA ASN A 891 18.89 -52.34 17.14
C ASN A 891 18.20 -52.71 18.47
N GLN A 892 17.64 -51.74 19.21
CA GLN A 892 16.85 -52.08 20.39
C GLN A 892 15.65 -52.97 19.99
N TYR A 893 14.97 -52.56 18.91
CA TYR A 893 13.91 -53.29 18.22
C TYR A 893 14.21 -53.36 16.72
N GLY A 894 13.84 -54.46 16.05
CA GLY A 894 14.13 -54.62 14.62
C GLY A 894 13.21 -53.79 13.72
N LEU A 895 12.11 -54.40 13.26
CA LEU A 895 11.10 -53.79 12.40
C LEU A 895 9.76 -53.67 13.13
N ARG A 896 9.11 -52.50 13.06
CA ARG A 896 7.73 -52.34 13.53
C ARG A 896 6.82 -51.86 12.42
N VAL A 897 5.68 -52.52 12.29
CA VAL A 897 4.64 -52.22 11.31
C VAL A 897 3.31 -52.03 12.04
N VAL A 898 2.64 -50.90 11.77
CA VAL A 898 1.36 -50.55 12.43
C VAL A 898 0.33 -50.18 11.37
N HIS A 899 -0.91 -50.69 11.48
CA HIS A 899 -2.05 -50.46 10.56
C HIS A 899 -1.81 -50.82 9.08
N ALA A 900 -1.12 -51.93 8.80
CA ALA A 900 -0.93 -52.43 7.42
C ALA A 900 -2.04 -53.40 6.99
N GLU A 901 -2.37 -53.43 5.69
CA GLU A 901 -3.24 -54.43 5.05
C GLU A 901 -2.46 -55.28 4.02
N ASP A 902 -2.96 -56.48 3.68
CA ASP A 902 -2.25 -57.51 2.91
C ASP A 902 -1.65 -57.03 1.58
N HIS A 903 -2.36 -56.17 0.86
CA HIS A 903 -1.95 -55.66 -0.46
C HIS A 903 -0.97 -54.47 -0.38
N ASN A 904 -0.67 -53.97 0.83
CA ASN A 904 0.08 -52.73 1.06
C ASN A 904 1.51 -52.97 1.56
N PHE A 905 1.99 -54.21 1.69
CA PHE A 905 3.31 -54.49 2.25
C PHE A 905 4.07 -55.65 1.58
N GLU A 906 5.29 -55.39 1.11
CA GLU A 906 6.25 -56.38 0.59
C GLU A 906 7.51 -56.38 1.46
N LEU A 907 7.84 -57.55 2.03
CA LEU A 907 9.08 -57.82 2.73
C LEU A 907 9.80 -58.97 2.04
N LYS A 908 11.01 -58.71 1.53
CA LYS A 908 11.75 -59.69 0.71
C LYS A 908 13.24 -59.66 0.99
N ASN A 909 13.87 -60.83 1.07
CA ASN A 909 15.31 -61.00 1.25
C ASN A 909 15.91 -60.07 2.32
N THR A 910 15.19 -59.91 3.43
CA THR A 910 15.55 -58.98 4.51
C THR A 910 15.84 -59.76 5.78
N SER A 911 17.03 -59.59 6.35
CA SER A 911 17.45 -60.25 7.59
C SER A 911 17.23 -59.36 8.80
N ILE A 912 16.55 -59.88 9.83
CA ILE A 912 16.37 -59.19 11.11
C ILE A 912 17.07 -59.99 12.22
N SER A 913 18.08 -59.39 12.84
CA SER A 913 18.91 -60.12 13.80
C SER A 913 19.43 -59.29 14.97
N GLY A 914 19.71 -59.96 16.08
CA GLY A 914 20.40 -59.36 17.24
C GLY A 914 19.65 -58.21 17.91
N SER A 915 18.33 -58.11 17.74
CA SER A 915 17.52 -57.09 18.40
C SER A 915 17.39 -57.44 19.89
N THR A 916 17.58 -56.45 20.76
CA THR A 916 17.56 -56.70 22.22
C THR A 916 16.20 -57.15 22.74
N TRP A 917 15.11 -56.79 22.06
CA TRP A 917 13.73 -57.13 22.45
C TRP A 917 13.00 -57.91 21.34
N TYR A 918 12.21 -57.21 20.53
CA TYR A 918 11.41 -57.80 19.45
C TYR A 918 12.17 -57.70 18.14
N SER A 919 12.22 -58.80 17.41
CA SER A 919 12.65 -58.83 16.02
C SER A 919 11.70 -58.05 15.12
N ILE A 920 10.45 -58.49 15.09
CA ILE A 920 9.37 -57.82 14.36
C ILE A 920 8.14 -57.67 15.24
N MET A 921 7.44 -56.56 15.06
CA MET A 921 6.24 -56.24 15.80
C MET A 921 5.17 -55.74 14.84
N TYR A 922 4.06 -56.49 14.76
CA TYR A 922 2.88 -56.16 13.99
C TYR A 922 1.76 -55.68 14.92
N ASP A 923 1.38 -54.41 14.84
CA ASP A 923 0.29 -53.83 15.63
C ASP A 923 -0.87 -53.42 14.73
N THR A 924 -2.06 -53.96 14.99
CA THR A 924 -3.29 -53.53 14.31
C THR A 924 -3.22 -53.71 12.78
N CYS A 925 -2.56 -54.77 12.31
CA CYS A 925 -2.37 -55.06 10.87
C CYS A 925 -3.20 -56.28 10.44
N SER A 926 -3.64 -56.33 9.17
CA SER A 926 -4.07 -57.56 8.50
C SER A 926 -3.02 -57.92 7.43
N LEU A 927 -2.09 -58.83 7.70
CA LEU A 927 -0.90 -59.03 6.85
C LEU A 927 -0.51 -60.51 6.67
N THR A 928 -0.21 -60.88 5.43
CA THR A 928 0.29 -62.18 5.02
C THR A 928 1.76 -62.05 4.66
N VAL A 929 2.62 -62.62 5.50
CA VAL A 929 4.05 -62.71 5.26
C VAL A 929 4.34 -64.11 4.74
N SER A 930 4.67 -64.21 3.45
CA SER A 930 5.03 -65.47 2.80
C SER A 930 6.30 -65.30 1.96
N ASP A 931 7.17 -66.31 1.92
CA ASP A 931 8.23 -66.36 0.90
C ASP A 931 7.77 -67.26 -0.25
N GLN A 932 7.53 -66.66 -1.43
CA GLN A 932 7.08 -67.35 -2.64
C GLN A 932 8.20 -68.17 -3.34
N ARG A 933 9.43 -68.20 -2.80
CA ARG A 933 10.58 -68.85 -3.43
C ARG A 933 11.48 -69.62 -2.46
N GLN A 934 10.98 -70.57 -1.66
CA GLN A 934 11.79 -71.56 -0.91
C GLN A 934 12.99 -71.04 -0.06
N ASN A 935 13.19 -69.72 0.08
CA ASN A 935 14.19 -69.11 0.93
C ASN A 935 13.47 -68.76 2.22
N GLU A 936 13.75 -69.48 3.30
CA GLU A 936 12.99 -69.32 4.54
C GLU A 936 13.30 -67.94 5.16
N TRP A 937 12.27 -67.09 5.33
CA TRP A 937 12.45 -65.78 5.98
C TRP A 937 12.96 -65.98 7.40
N THR A 938 14.17 -65.50 7.69
CA THR A 938 14.91 -65.87 8.90
C THR A 938 14.97 -64.71 9.90
N VAL A 939 14.47 -64.97 11.11
CA VAL A 939 14.53 -64.09 12.28
C VAL A 939 15.38 -64.78 13.33
N THR A 940 16.57 -64.21 13.63
CA THR A 940 17.58 -64.91 14.43
C THR A 940 18.23 -64.09 15.54
N GLY A 941 18.46 -64.73 16.68
CA GLY A 941 19.26 -64.16 17.78
C GLY A 941 18.60 -62.98 18.49
N ASN A 942 17.27 -62.90 18.52
CA ASN A 942 16.52 -61.87 19.22
C ASN A 942 15.97 -62.40 20.56
N THR A 943 15.54 -61.53 21.48
CA THR A 943 14.87 -62.01 22.71
C THR A 943 13.53 -62.67 22.39
N CYS A 944 12.74 -62.03 21.53
CA CYS A 944 11.49 -62.55 21.01
C CYS A 944 11.52 -62.55 19.47
N GLY A 945 11.10 -63.66 18.87
CA GLY A 945 10.78 -63.75 17.45
C GLY A 945 9.55 -62.91 17.08
N PRO A 946 8.87 -63.22 15.97
CA PRO A 946 7.74 -62.42 15.50
C PRO A 946 6.61 -62.26 16.53
N CYS A 947 6.16 -61.02 16.71
CA CYS A 947 5.08 -60.65 17.64
C CYS A 947 3.87 -60.05 16.90
N VAL A 948 2.68 -60.56 17.18
CA VAL A 948 1.39 -60.11 16.62
C VAL A 948 0.48 -59.56 17.71
N ARG A 949 0.00 -58.31 17.53
CA ARG A 949 -0.98 -57.65 18.41
C ARG A 949 -2.10 -56.96 17.64
N TYR A 950 -3.31 -56.97 18.18
CA TYR A 950 -4.47 -56.20 17.71
C TYR A 950 -4.86 -56.32 16.21
N GLY A 951 -4.45 -57.36 15.46
CA GLY A 951 -4.74 -57.52 14.02
C GLY A 951 -4.67 -58.98 13.54
N ASP A 952 -4.84 -59.25 12.25
CA ASP A 952 -4.90 -60.59 11.62
C ASP A 952 -3.66 -60.90 10.76
N VAL A 953 -2.70 -61.64 11.28
CA VAL A 953 -1.43 -61.90 10.61
C VAL A 953 -1.29 -63.37 10.21
N THR A 954 -1.10 -63.62 8.91
CA THR A 954 -0.69 -64.93 8.40
C THR A 954 0.82 -64.95 8.21
N LEU A 955 1.51 -65.89 8.85
CA LEU A 955 2.92 -66.17 8.63
C LEU A 955 3.03 -67.51 7.92
N ASP A 956 3.58 -67.54 6.71
CA ASP A 956 3.80 -68.76 5.94
C ASP A 956 5.30 -68.95 5.69
N SER A 957 5.84 -70.12 6.07
CA SER A 957 7.25 -70.49 5.84
C SER A 957 8.27 -69.58 6.53
N VAL A 958 7.94 -69.14 7.76
CA VAL A 958 8.80 -68.27 8.58
C VAL A 958 9.69 -69.08 9.52
N ASN A 959 10.99 -68.78 9.49
CA ASN A 959 11.99 -69.37 10.39
C ASN A 959 12.33 -68.43 11.55
N SER A 960 11.93 -68.85 12.75
CA SER A 960 12.27 -68.17 14.01
C SER A 960 13.32 -68.97 14.76
N GLU A 961 14.60 -68.64 14.55
CA GLU A 961 15.74 -69.45 15.00
C GLU A 961 16.51 -68.80 16.15
N ASN A 962 16.92 -69.60 17.14
CA ASN A 962 17.80 -69.18 18.24
C ASN A 962 17.32 -67.90 18.97
N ASN A 963 16.01 -67.64 18.96
CA ASN A 963 15.43 -66.55 19.74
C ASN A 963 15.42 -66.96 21.22
N TRP A 964 15.91 -66.08 22.10
CA TRP A 964 16.29 -66.47 23.46
C TRP A 964 15.09 -66.92 24.31
N ASN A 965 13.92 -66.30 24.15
CA ASN A 965 12.73 -66.56 24.97
C ASN A 965 11.57 -67.16 24.16
N ILE A 966 11.07 -66.46 23.16
CA ILE A 966 9.83 -66.84 22.46
C ILE A 966 10.09 -66.97 20.95
N GLY A 967 9.70 -68.10 20.36
CA GLY A 967 9.76 -68.34 18.92
C GLY A 967 8.72 -67.50 18.18
N PHE A 968 7.46 -67.64 18.55
CA PHE A 968 6.36 -66.81 18.07
C PHE A 968 5.49 -66.32 19.22
N LEU A 969 5.16 -65.03 19.21
CA LEU A 969 4.34 -64.37 20.23
C LEU A 969 3.04 -63.86 19.62
N VAL A 970 1.91 -64.28 20.18
CA VAL A 970 0.58 -63.75 19.81
C VAL A 970 -0.09 -63.22 21.06
N GLU A 971 -0.33 -61.92 21.13
CA GLU A 971 -0.86 -61.30 22.33
C GLU A 971 -1.91 -60.22 22.06
N GLN A 972 -2.58 -59.79 23.13
CA GLN A 972 -3.40 -58.57 23.13
C GLN A 972 -4.41 -58.50 21.96
N GLY A 973 -5.28 -59.51 21.85
CA GLY A 973 -6.34 -59.54 20.86
C GLY A 973 -5.92 -59.90 19.42
N GLY A 974 -4.63 -60.13 19.16
CA GLY A 974 -4.15 -60.53 17.84
C GLY A 974 -4.75 -61.85 17.34
N ARG A 975 -4.93 -61.97 16.02
CA ARG A 975 -5.24 -63.19 15.27
C ARG A 975 -4.00 -63.58 14.49
N ALA A 976 -3.60 -64.85 14.57
CA ALA A 976 -2.40 -65.33 13.87
C ALA A 976 -2.65 -66.67 13.21
N THR A 977 -2.23 -66.82 11.95
CA THR A 977 -2.20 -68.11 11.24
C THR A 977 -0.78 -68.42 10.86
N LEU A 978 -0.16 -69.41 11.49
CA LEU A 978 1.18 -69.88 11.17
C LEU A 978 1.06 -71.13 10.30
N ARG A 979 1.54 -71.06 9.06
CA ARG A 979 1.59 -72.18 8.11
C ARG A 979 3.04 -72.51 7.78
N ASN A 980 3.42 -73.77 7.79
CA ASN A 980 4.78 -74.20 7.42
C ASN A 980 5.90 -73.51 8.23
N CYS A 981 5.58 -72.89 9.37
CA CYS A 981 6.54 -72.12 10.14
C CYS A 981 7.44 -73.04 10.97
N ARG A 982 8.69 -72.62 11.13
CA ARG A 982 9.66 -73.33 11.94
C ARG A 982 10.15 -72.47 13.10
N THR A 983 10.36 -73.10 14.25
CA THR A 983 11.13 -72.47 15.33
C THR A 983 12.14 -73.43 15.92
N THR A 984 13.33 -72.92 16.21
CA THR A 984 14.42 -73.67 16.84
C THR A 984 14.99 -72.89 18.03
N GLY A 985 15.30 -73.57 19.13
CA GLY A 985 16.09 -73.00 20.23
C GLY A 985 15.32 -72.14 21.26
N ALA A 986 14.09 -71.73 20.97
CA ALA A 986 13.29 -70.90 21.88
C ALA A 986 12.83 -71.65 23.16
N LYS A 987 12.54 -70.91 24.24
CA LYS A 987 11.94 -71.46 25.48
C LYS A 987 10.48 -71.86 25.26
N TYR A 988 9.76 -71.06 24.48
CA TYR A 988 8.40 -71.33 24.03
C TYR A 988 8.37 -71.36 22.51
N GLY A 989 7.89 -72.46 21.91
CA GLY A 989 7.71 -72.52 20.46
C GLY A 989 6.68 -71.48 20.00
N LEU A 990 5.48 -71.55 20.57
CA LEU A 990 4.48 -70.49 20.55
C LEU A 990 4.10 -70.09 21.97
N TYR A 991 4.04 -68.78 22.22
CA TYR A 991 3.42 -68.19 23.41
C TYR A 991 2.21 -67.35 22.99
N GLN A 992 1.03 -67.71 23.50
CA GLN A 992 -0.21 -66.98 23.26
C GLN A 992 -0.76 -66.39 24.56
N ASN A 993 -1.15 -65.11 24.53
CA ASN A 993 -1.83 -64.43 25.63
C ASN A 993 -3.01 -63.57 25.16
N ASN A 994 -4.24 -64.01 25.42
CA ASN A 994 -5.49 -63.33 25.04
C ASN A 994 -5.59 -63.02 23.53
N SER A 995 -5.23 -63.98 22.67
CA SER A 995 -5.51 -63.92 21.23
C SER A 995 -7.01 -64.11 20.94
N THR A 996 -7.50 -63.54 19.85
CA THR A 996 -8.86 -63.81 19.36
C THR A 996 -8.93 -65.02 18.41
N GLN A 997 -7.80 -65.45 17.82
CA GLN A 997 -7.66 -66.69 17.04
C GLN A 997 -6.19 -67.01 16.77
N THR A 998 -5.75 -68.22 17.08
CA THR A 998 -4.46 -68.72 16.57
C THR A 998 -4.64 -70.04 15.84
N ILE A 999 -4.06 -70.15 14.64
CA ILE A 999 -4.00 -71.40 13.87
C ILE A 999 -2.52 -71.76 13.68
N LEU A 1000 -2.15 -72.99 14.02
CA LEU A 1000 -0.90 -73.63 13.63
C LEU A 1000 -1.25 -74.73 12.65
N ASP A 1001 -0.74 -74.64 11.43
CA ASP A 1001 -0.95 -75.64 10.39
C ASP A 1001 0.40 -76.04 9.80
N SER A 1002 0.71 -77.33 9.86
CA SER A 1002 1.93 -77.88 9.27
C SER A 1002 3.22 -77.22 9.77
N CYS A 1003 3.21 -76.75 11.03
CA CYS A 1003 4.35 -76.10 11.67
C CYS A 1003 5.31 -77.13 12.30
N ARG A 1004 6.60 -76.77 12.36
CA ARG A 1004 7.64 -77.60 12.99
C ARG A 1004 8.35 -76.81 14.09
N PHE A 1005 8.03 -77.10 15.34
CA PHE A 1005 8.66 -76.44 16.49
C PHE A 1005 9.63 -77.38 17.19
N GLU A 1006 10.86 -76.92 17.40
CA GLU A 1006 11.96 -77.70 17.95
C GLU A 1006 12.61 -76.96 19.13
N GLY A 1007 12.36 -77.46 20.34
CA GLY A 1007 12.99 -76.98 21.55
C GLY A 1007 14.45 -77.44 21.66
N GLN A 1008 15.30 -76.62 22.28
CA GLN A 1008 16.64 -77.03 22.71
C GLN A 1008 16.69 -77.26 24.22
N TYR A 1009 17.51 -78.20 24.71
CA TYR A 1009 17.61 -78.51 26.14
C TYR A 1009 18.38 -77.43 26.90
N THR A 1010 17.69 -76.64 27.72
CA THR A 1010 18.30 -75.80 28.78
C THR A 1010 17.45 -75.93 30.04
N ASN A 1011 18.06 -75.85 31.23
CA ASN A 1011 17.56 -76.29 32.55
C ASN A 1011 16.22 -75.68 33.07
N ASN A 1012 15.44 -74.99 32.23
CA ASN A 1012 14.21 -74.28 32.59
C ASN A 1012 12.99 -74.96 31.96
N TRP A 1013 11.84 -75.00 32.62
CA TRP A 1013 10.59 -75.56 32.07
C TRP A 1013 10.18 -74.87 30.75
N LYS A 1014 9.99 -75.67 29.69
CA LYS A 1014 9.72 -75.23 28.29
C LYS A 1014 8.44 -75.86 27.76
N TRP A 1015 7.66 -75.11 26.99
CA TRP A 1015 6.43 -75.59 26.35
C TRP A 1015 6.53 -75.46 24.85
N ALA A 1016 6.09 -76.50 24.13
CA ALA A 1016 5.98 -76.42 22.68
C ALA A 1016 4.94 -75.37 22.27
N VAL A 1017 3.79 -75.41 22.94
CA VAL A 1017 2.72 -74.42 22.81
C VAL A 1017 2.22 -74.05 24.21
N TYR A 1018 2.25 -72.76 24.53
CA TYR A 1018 1.71 -72.22 25.77
C TYR A 1018 0.57 -71.26 25.47
N VAL A 1019 -0.66 -71.63 25.87
CA VAL A 1019 -1.87 -70.86 25.56
C VAL A 1019 -2.52 -70.32 26.83
N GLU A 1020 -2.43 -69.01 27.03
CA GLU A 1020 -3.09 -68.28 28.11
C GLU A 1020 -4.27 -67.45 27.57
N GLY A 1021 -5.51 -67.96 27.70
CA GLY A 1021 -6.69 -67.34 27.08
C GLY A 1021 -6.76 -67.44 25.54
N GLY A 1022 -7.94 -67.25 24.97
CA GLY A 1022 -8.18 -67.26 23.52
C GLY A 1022 -8.26 -68.66 22.87
N PRO A 1023 -8.88 -68.78 21.68
CA PRO A 1023 -8.95 -70.02 20.93
C PRO A 1023 -7.64 -70.31 20.20
N LEU A 1024 -7.29 -71.59 20.08
CA LEU A 1024 -6.13 -72.06 19.32
C LEU A 1024 -6.46 -73.38 18.62
N THR A 1025 -6.13 -73.48 17.34
CA THR A 1025 -6.21 -74.72 16.55
C THR A 1025 -4.80 -75.09 16.09
N ALA A 1026 -4.28 -76.24 16.51
CA ALA A 1026 -3.05 -76.80 15.97
C ALA A 1026 -3.37 -78.09 15.21
N ILE A 1027 -2.98 -78.12 13.94
CA ILE A 1027 -3.18 -79.24 13.03
C ILE A 1027 -1.91 -79.59 12.28
N ASN A 1028 -1.75 -80.87 11.94
CA ASN A 1028 -0.65 -81.39 11.11
C ASN A 1028 0.76 -80.97 11.56
N SER A 1029 0.94 -80.61 12.83
CA SER A 1029 2.17 -79.96 13.27
C SER A 1029 3.04 -80.91 14.08
N VAL A 1030 4.36 -80.72 13.97
CA VAL A 1030 5.38 -81.48 14.70
C VAL A 1030 5.98 -80.61 15.78
N PHE A 1031 5.95 -81.10 17.01
CA PHE A 1031 6.51 -80.43 18.18
C PHE A 1031 7.49 -81.37 18.87
N ALA A 1032 8.76 -80.99 18.92
CA ALA A 1032 9.82 -81.87 19.42
C ALA A 1032 10.84 -81.17 20.31
N GLY A 1033 11.48 -81.91 21.22
CA GLY A 1033 12.61 -81.41 22.01
C GLY A 1033 12.24 -80.41 23.13
N PHE A 1034 10.95 -80.29 23.46
CA PHE A 1034 10.47 -79.45 24.57
C PHE A 1034 10.36 -80.25 25.88
N HIS A 1035 10.29 -79.56 27.02
CA HIS A 1035 10.01 -80.21 28.30
C HIS A 1035 8.54 -80.62 28.43
N GLN A 1036 7.64 -79.85 27.83
CA GLN A 1036 6.19 -80.05 27.90
C GLN A 1036 5.60 -79.89 26.49
N GLY A 1037 4.54 -80.64 26.20
CA GLY A 1037 3.80 -80.51 24.94
C GLY A 1037 2.97 -79.24 24.92
N PHE A 1038 1.67 -79.38 25.21
CA PHE A 1038 0.72 -78.27 25.11
C PHE A 1038 0.16 -77.87 26.47
N TRP A 1039 0.34 -76.60 26.84
CA TRP A 1039 -0.40 -76.00 27.94
C TRP A 1039 -1.61 -75.25 27.40
N SER A 1040 -2.76 -75.65 27.89
CA SER A 1040 -4.04 -75.06 27.55
C SER A 1040 -4.66 -74.56 28.86
N GLY A 1041 -4.37 -73.30 29.24
CA GLY A 1041 -4.91 -72.71 30.46
C GLY A 1041 -5.54 -71.32 30.31
N HIS A 1042 -6.25 -70.87 31.34
CA HIS A 1042 -6.55 -69.46 31.53
C HIS A 1042 -6.36 -69.10 33.01
N LEU A 1043 -5.40 -68.21 33.28
CA LEU A 1043 -5.03 -67.85 34.66
C LEU A 1043 -6.09 -67.00 35.37
N ARG A 1044 -7.09 -66.47 34.66
CA ARG A 1044 -8.15 -65.58 35.18
C ARG A 1044 -9.52 -66.24 35.36
N GLY A 1045 -9.61 -67.58 35.30
CA GLY A 1045 -10.86 -68.34 35.49
C GLY A 1045 -11.25 -69.21 34.28
N PRO A 1046 -12.43 -69.86 34.29
CA PRO A 1046 -12.89 -70.69 33.18
C PRO A 1046 -13.06 -69.86 31.88
N SER A 1047 -12.58 -70.38 30.76
CA SER A 1047 -12.74 -69.77 29.43
C SER A 1047 -13.58 -70.66 28.51
N ASP A 1048 -14.54 -70.06 27.80
CA ASP A 1048 -15.32 -70.72 26.74
C ASP A 1048 -14.55 -70.86 25.42
N ALA A 1049 -13.33 -70.33 25.35
CA ALA A 1049 -12.47 -70.47 24.18
C ALA A 1049 -12.18 -71.95 23.89
N LYS A 1050 -12.45 -72.36 22.64
CA LYS A 1050 -12.20 -73.72 22.15
C LYS A 1050 -10.76 -73.87 21.71
N ARG A 1051 -10.13 -74.97 22.11
CA ARG A 1051 -8.77 -75.32 21.72
C ARG A 1051 -8.74 -76.70 21.11
N LEU A 1052 -8.24 -76.78 19.88
CA LEU A 1052 -8.30 -77.95 19.01
C LEU A 1052 -6.88 -78.39 18.71
N PHE A 1053 -6.50 -79.58 19.16
CA PHE A 1053 -5.25 -80.23 18.81
C PHE A 1053 -5.62 -81.47 17.99
N LEU A 1054 -5.45 -81.42 16.67
CA LEU A 1054 -5.85 -82.51 15.76
C LEU A 1054 -4.65 -82.96 14.93
N ASN A 1055 -4.42 -84.27 14.81
CA ASN A 1055 -3.39 -84.80 13.89
C ASN A 1055 -2.00 -84.18 14.09
N ASN A 1056 -1.55 -83.95 15.33
CA ASN A 1056 -0.20 -83.46 15.63
C ASN A 1056 0.70 -84.59 16.10
N THR A 1057 2.01 -84.42 15.91
CA THR A 1057 3.03 -85.29 16.51
C THR A 1057 3.84 -84.49 17.53
N VAL A 1058 3.63 -84.79 18.81
CA VAL A 1058 4.37 -84.24 19.94
C VAL A 1058 5.32 -85.32 20.44
N ALA A 1059 6.60 -85.20 20.11
CA ALA A 1059 7.58 -86.24 20.35
C ALA A 1059 8.80 -85.72 21.09
N ASP A 1060 9.61 -86.63 21.63
CA ASP A 1060 10.81 -86.28 22.39
C ASP A 1060 10.52 -85.29 23.55
N LEU A 1061 9.39 -85.49 24.25
CA LEU A 1061 9.11 -84.76 25.48
C LEU A 1061 10.03 -85.27 26.60
N ARG A 1062 10.69 -84.34 27.29
CA ARG A 1062 11.70 -84.65 28.32
C ARG A 1062 11.29 -84.09 29.69
N SER A 1063 11.72 -84.71 30.79
CA SER A 1063 11.55 -84.22 32.18
C SER A 1063 10.12 -84.19 32.76
N MET A 1064 9.47 -85.35 32.89
CA MET A 1064 8.12 -85.49 33.49
C MET A 1064 7.10 -84.50 32.88
N GLY A 1065 7.19 -84.29 31.57
CA GLY A 1065 6.30 -83.42 30.80
C GLY A 1065 4.96 -84.07 30.47
N ASN A 1066 3.89 -83.30 30.59
CA ASN A 1066 2.58 -83.68 30.10
C ASN A 1066 2.52 -83.55 28.57
N GLY A 1067 1.79 -84.46 27.92
CA GLY A 1067 1.50 -84.36 26.49
C GLY A 1067 0.58 -83.15 26.22
N VAL A 1068 -0.54 -83.12 26.93
CA VAL A 1068 -1.45 -81.97 27.00
C VAL A 1068 -1.89 -81.74 28.45
N GLN A 1069 -1.87 -80.49 28.88
CA GLN A 1069 -2.44 -80.05 30.14
C GLN A 1069 -3.58 -79.05 29.87
N ALA A 1070 -4.81 -79.47 30.16
CA ALA A 1070 -6.01 -78.64 30.06
C ALA A 1070 -6.44 -78.12 31.43
N SER A 1071 -6.40 -76.79 31.59
CA SER A 1071 -6.73 -76.06 32.80
C SER A 1071 -7.81 -75.01 32.50
N ALA A 1072 -8.99 -75.17 33.09
CA ALA A 1072 -10.08 -74.17 33.04
C ALA A 1072 -10.50 -73.72 31.61
N CYS A 1073 -10.52 -74.61 30.61
CA CYS A 1073 -10.93 -74.29 29.24
C CYS A 1073 -11.56 -75.49 28.51
N HIS A 1074 -12.03 -75.29 27.27
CA HIS A 1074 -12.58 -76.34 26.40
C HIS A 1074 -11.52 -76.87 25.43
N THR A 1075 -10.87 -77.98 25.79
CA THR A 1075 -9.80 -78.58 24.98
C THR A 1075 -10.27 -79.87 24.32
N THR A 1076 -10.03 -79.99 23.01
CA THR A 1076 -10.33 -81.16 22.19
C THR A 1076 -9.03 -81.70 21.57
N VAL A 1077 -8.78 -82.99 21.73
CA VAL A 1077 -7.51 -83.65 21.35
C VAL A 1077 -7.81 -84.95 20.60
N HIS A 1078 -7.68 -84.96 19.27
CA HIS A 1078 -7.94 -86.14 18.45
C HIS A 1078 -6.80 -86.45 17.48
N ASN A 1079 -6.55 -87.74 17.21
CA ASN A 1079 -5.54 -88.16 16.24
C ASN A 1079 -4.12 -87.66 16.53
N ASN A 1080 -3.75 -87.36 17.78
CA ASN A 1080 -2.40 -86.90 18.07
C ASN A 1080 -1.50 -88.04 18.56
N ILE A 1081 -0.22 -87.96 18.21
CA ILE A 1081 0.83 -88.76 18.84
C ILE A 1081 1.47 -87.92 19.95
N PHE A 1082 1.45 -88.44 21.17
CA PHE A 1082 2.26 -87.96 22.28
C PHE A 1082 3.29 -89.04 22.61
N ALA A 1083 4.57 -88.72 22.48
CA ALA A 1083 5.67 -89.62 22.82
C ALA A 1083 6.62 -88.94 23.83
N SER A 1084 6.70 -89.49 25.03
CA SER A 1084 7.54 -89.01 26.13
C SER A 1084 8.67 -89.98 26.44
N ASN A 1085 9.81 -89.44 26.87
CA ASN A 1085 11.00 -90.22 27.18
C ASN A 1085 11.18 -90.49 28.70
N ARG A 1086 10.42 -89.82 29.60
CA ARG A 1086 10.66 -89.88 31.07
C ARG A 1086 9.41 -89.75 31.96
N GLY A 1087 8.21 -90.09 31.45
CA GLY A 1087 7.01 -90.38 32.26
C GLY A 1087 6.39 -89.23 33.10
N ALA A 1088 5.33 -88.60 32.60
CA ALA A 1088 4.29 -87.90 33.39
C ALA A 1088 2.89 -88.26 32.87
N THR A 1089 1.94 -87.33 32.79
CA THR A 1089 0.59 -87.62 32.29
C THR A 1089 0.45 -87.24 30.82
N ALA A 1090 0.07 -88.18 29.94
CA ALA A 1090 -0.14 -87.85 28.52
C ALA A 1090 -1.30 -86.84 28.34
N LEU A 1091 -2.44 -87.11 28.96
CA LEU A 1091 -3.68 -86.33 28.87
C LEU A 1091 -4.13 -85.90 30.27
N ARG A 1092 -3.84 -84.66 30.64
CA ARG A 1092 -4.09 -84.13 31.99
C ARG A 1092 -5.21 -83.09 31.99
N ARG A 1093 -6.23 -83.29 32.82
CA ARG A 1093 -7.30 -82.31 33.05
C ARG A 1093 -7.24 -81.74 34.48
N ASP A 1094 -6.73 -80.53 34.61
CA ASP A 1094 -6.71 -79.79 35.88
C ASP A 1094 -7.96 -78.90 36.07
N GLY A 1095 -8.72 -78.63 35.00
CA GLY A 1095 -10.01 -77.93 35.06
C GLY A 1095 -10.67 -77.80 33.69
N GLY A 1096 -11.93 -77.36 33.61
CA GLY A 1096 -12.66 -77.28 32.34
C GLY A 1096 -12.98 -78.65 31.72
N THR A 1097 -13.06 -78.72 30.39
CA THR A 1097 -13.34 -79.95 29.63
C THR A 1097 -12.13 -80.37 28.78
N LEU A 1098 -11.84 -81.68 28.80
CA LEU A 1098 -10.84 -82.32 27.95
C LEU A 1098 -11.52 -83.46 27.20
N ARG A 1099 -11.91 -83.22 25.94
CA ARG A 1099 -12.46 -84.22 25.03
C ARG A 1099 -11.33 -84.81 24.22
N HIS A 1100 -11.18 -86.12 24.25
CA HIS A 1100 -10.08 -86.77 23.54
C HIS A 1100 -10.49 -88.17 23.09
N SER A 1101 -9.99 -88.59 21.93
CA SER A 1101 -10.18 -89.93 21.35
C SER A 1101 -9.18 -90.14 20.22
N HIS A 1102 -8.91 -91.39 19.85
CA HIS A 1102 -8.02 -91.78 18.75
C HIS A 1102 -6.62 -91.15 18.86
N ASN A 1103 -6.06 -91.03 20.06
CA ASN A 1103 -4.69 -90.56 20.28
C ASN A 1103 -3.75 -91.75 20.54
N LEU A 1104 -2.46 -91.59 20.24
CA LEU A 1104 -1.42 -92.53 20.61
C LEU A 1104 -0.53 -91.89 21.66
N CYS A 1105 -0.46 -92.47 22.85
CA CYS A 1105 0.30 -91.95 23.98
C CYS A 1105 1.35 -92.98 24.40
N TYR A 1106 2.64 -92.68 24.25
CA TYR A 1106 3.73 -93.61 24.55
C TYR A 1106 4.77 -93.04 25.51
N GLY A 1107 5.25 -93.86 26.44
CA GLY A 1107 6.33 -93.50 27.37
C GLY A 1107 5.91 -92.56 28.52
N PHE A 1108 4.61 -92.50 28.82
CA PHE A 1108 4.04 -91.75 29.95
C PHE A 1108 3.86 -92.64 31.18
N GLY A 1109 3.94 -92.06 32.39
CA GLY A 1109 3.66 -92.78 33.63
C GLY A 1109 2.16 -92.96 33.89
N GLN A 1110 1.34 -92.10 33.29
CA GLN A 1110 -0.12 -92.19 33.31
C GLN A 1110 -0.66 -91.68 31.97
N ILE A 1111 -1.59 -92.40 31.35
CA ILE A 1111 -2.19 -91.93 30.09
C ILE A 1111 -3.21 -90.82 30.34
N GLY A 1112 -4.14 -90.98 31.30
CA GLY A 1112 -5.13 -89.95 31.64
C GLY A 1112 -5.18 -89.59 33.12
N PHE A 1113 -5.19 -88.30 33.46
CA PHE A 1113 -5.40 -87.78 34.82
C PHE A 1113 -6.66 -86.90 34.88
N ASN A 1114 -7.57 -87.21 35.81
CA ASN A 1114 -8.89 -86.56 35.95
C ASN A 1114 -9.75 -86.57 34.67
N THR A 1115 -9.46 -87.48 33.76
CA THR A 1115 -10.20 -87.71 32.51
C THR A 1115 -10.35 -89.21 32.27
N LYS A 1116 -11.44 -89.63 31.63
CA LYS A 1116 -11.65 -91.03 31.27
C LYS A 1116 -10.93 -91.31 29.95
N VAL A 1117 -10.08 -92.32 29.92
CA VAL A 1117 -9.44 -92.82 28.70
C VAL A 1117 -10.32 -93.92 28.13
N ASP A 1118 -10.71 -93.79 26.86
CA ASP A 1118 -11.47 -94.80 26.14
C ASP A 1118 -10.55 -95.72 25.31
N GLU A 1119 -11.12 -96.81 24.78
CA GLU A 1119 -10.39 -97.83 24.02
C GLU A 1119 -9.79 -97.34 22.70
N SER A 1120 -10.19 -96.15 22.23
CA SER A 1120 -9.59 -95.55 21.02
C SER A 1120 -8.22 -94.94 21.28
N THR A 1121 -7.80 -94.77 22.54
CA THR A 1121 -6.46 -94.28 22.89
C THR A 1121 -5.47 -95.44 22.94
N ILE A 1122 -4.42 -95.37 22.12
CA ILE A 1122 -3.39 -96.41 21.97
C ILE A 1122 -2.19 -96.11 22.88
N ASP A 1123 -1.86 -97.02 23.79
CA ASP A 1123 -0.64 -96.98 24.61
C ASP A 1123 0.42 -97.96 24.08
N ARG A 1124 1.09 -97.59 22.98
CA ARG A 1124 2.14 -98.37 22.31
C ARG A 1124 3.15 -97.47 21.62
N ASP A 1125 4.36 -97.97 21.41
CA ASP A 1125 5.40 -97.25 20.65
C ASP A 1125 4.87 -96.80 19.27
N PRO A 1126 4.95 -95.50 18.93
CA PRO A 1126 4.51 -95.01 17.62
C PRO A 1126 5.38 -95.51 16.46
N LEU A 1127 6.54 -96.11 16.72
CA LEU A 1127 7.48 -96.61 15.71
C LEU A 1127 7.79 -95.56 14.65
N PHE A 1128 8.42 -94.46 15.08
CA PHE A 1128 8.89 -93.43 14.15
C PHE A 1128 10.03 -93.95 13.25
N ALA A 1129 10.10 -93.46 12.01
CA ALA A 1129 11.09 -93.84 11.02
C ALA A 1129 12.53 -93.60 11.52
N ASN A 1130 12.81 -92.44 12.14
CA ASN A 1130 14.04 -92.21 12.89
C ASN A 1130 13.90 -91.03 13.86
N ALA A 1131 13.38 -91.29 15.06
CA ALA A 1131 13.18 -90.25 16.08
C ALA A 1131 14.48 -89.56 16.52
N ALA A 1132 15.61 -90.28 16.54
CA ALA A 1132 16.90 -89.74 17.01
C ALA A 1132 17.43 -88.61 16.12
N THR A 1133 17.07 -88.62 14.83
CA THR A 1133 17.41 -87.57 13.87
C THR A 1133 16.25 -86.60 13.64
N GLY A 1134 15.20 -86.61 14.49
CA GLY A 1134 14.01 -85.76 14.35
C GLY A 1134 13.10 -86.14 13.17
N ASN A 1135 13.17 -87.38 12.66
CA ASN A 1135 12.27 -87.89 11.62
C ASN A 1135 11.11 -88.65 12.26
N TYR A 1136 10.01 -87.94 12.50
CA TYR A 1136 8.82 -88.43 13.18
C TYR A 1136 7.73 -88.98 12.23
N ARG A 1137 8.08 -89.29 10.97
CA ARG A 1137 7.18 -90.06 10.09
C ARG A 1137 6.97 -91.47 10.63
N LEU A 1138 5.84 -92.09 10.32
CA LEU A 1138 5.53 -93.45 10.79
C LEU A 1138 6.35 -94.50 10.02
N ALA A 1139 6.93 -95.47 10.73
CA ALA A 1139 7.53 -96.65 10.12
C ALA A 1139 6.49 -97.74 9.85
N LYS A 1140 6.80 -98.65 8.93
CA LYS A 1140 5.93 -99.81 8.63
C LYS A 1140 5.65 -100.61 9.90
N GLY A 1141 4.36 -100.84 10.19
CA GLY A 1141 3.91 -101.58 11.37
C GLY A 1141 3.61 -100.70 12.59
N SER A 1142 3.76 -99.37 12.47
CA SER A 1142 3.32 -98.43 13.50
C SER A 1142 1.84 -98.65 13.87
N PRO A 1143 1.50 -98.65 15.17
CA PRO A 1143 0.11 -98.76 15.61
C PRO A 1143 -0.71 -97.49 15.35
N ALA A 1144 -0.10 -96.41 14.86
CA ALA A 1144 -0.81 -95.22 14.42
C ALA A 1144 -1.41 -95.36 13.01
N ILE A 1145 -0.95 -96.34 12.22
CA ILE A 1145 -1.40 -96.59 10.84
C ILE A 1145 -2.85 -97.06 10.85
N ASN A 1146 -3.70 -96.40 10.04
CA ASN A 1146 -5.14 -96.67 9.90
C ASN A 1146 -5.86 -96.86 11.25
N SER A 1147 -5.58 -95.99 12.22
CA SER A 1147 -6.13 -96.08 13.59
C SER A 1147 -6.77 -94.78 14.09
N GLY A 1148 -6.78 -93.72 13.27
CA GLY A 1148 -7.36 -92.43 13.61
C GLY A 1148 -8.86 -92.33 13.32
N LEU A 1149 -9.43 -91.21 13.74
CA LEU A 1149 -10.76 -90.73 13.41
C LEU A 1149 -10.72 -89.98 12.06
N ASN A 1150 -11.64 -90.27 11.14
CA ASN A 1150 -11.74 -89.53 9.89
C ASN A 1150 -12.32 -88.12 10.14
N LEU A 1151 -11.47 -87.11 9.98
CA LEU A 1151 -11.82 -85.69 10.14
C LEU A 1151 -11.54 -84.88 8.86
N PRO A 1152 -12.04 -85.29 7.67
CA PRO A 1152 -11.66 -84.68 6.39
C PRO A 1152 -12.11 -83.21 6.25
N SER A 1153 -13.10 -82.77 7.05
CA SER A 1153 -13.51 -81.36 7.11
C SER A 1153 -12.54 -80.47 7.89
N ASP A 1154 -11.83 -81.03 8.86
CA ASP A 1154 -10.94 -80.29 9.76
C ASP A 1154 -9.47 -80.45 9.37
N VAL A 1155 -9.08 -81.63 8.86
CA VAL A 1155 -7.70 -81.99 8.48
C VAL A 1155 -7.73 -82.85 7.19
N PRO A 1156 -7.88 -82.24 6.00
CA PRO A 1156 -8.04 -82.97 4.73
C PRO A 1156 -6.74 -83.57 4.18
N VAL A 1157 -5.58 -83.06 4.58
CA VAL A 1157 -4.24 -83.51 4.17
C VAL A 1157 -3.31 -83.62 5.39
N ASP A 1158 -2.18 -84.32 5.27
CA ASP A 1158 -1.12 -84.36 6.27
C ASP A 1158 -0.10 -83.21 6.12
N MET A 1159 0.91 -83.19 6.97
CA MET A 1159 1.98 -82.18 6.96
C MET A 1159 2.79 -82.13 5.65
N GLU A 1160 2.79 -83.20 4.85
CA GLU A 1160 3.47 -83.26 3.55
C GLU A 1160 2.51 -83.05 2.37
N GLY A 1161 1.25 -82.72 2.67
CA GLY A 1161 0.20 -82.51 1.67
C GLY A 1161 -0.45 -83.80 1.15
N ASN A 1162 -0.19 -84.96 1.76
CA ASN A 1162 -0.84 -86.23 1.39
C ASN A 1162 -2.31 -86.24 1.84
N PRO A 1163 -3.28 -86.70 1.02
CA PRO A 1163 -4.70 -86.76 1.39
C PRO A 1163 -5.01 -87.67 2.60
N ARG A 1164 -6.01 -87.29 3.42
CA ARG A 1164 -6.51 -88.09 4.55
C ARG A 1164 -8.01 -88.48 4.38
N PRO A 1165 -8.39 -89.74 4.66
CA PRO A 1165 -7.51 -90.90 4.78
C PRO A 1165 -6.89 -91.25 3.42
N SER A 1166 -5.60 -91.60 3.39
CA SER A 1166 -4.96 -92.17 2.20
C SER A 1166 -5.40 -93.62 1.95
N PHE A 1167 -5.96 -94.29 2.97
CA PHE A 1167 -6.45 -95.66 2.86
C PHE A 1167 -7.86 -95.85 3.47
N HIS A 1168 -8.00 -96.41 4.68
CA HIS A 1168 -9.32 -96.67 5.27
C HIS A 1168 -9.73 -95.57 6.24
N VAL A 1169 -8.87 -95.32 7.23
CA VAL A 1169 -9.06 -94.28 8.23
C VAL A 1169 -7.78 -93.49 8.39
N SER A 1170 -7.86 -92.23 8.81
CA SER A 1170 -6.71 -91.34 8.92
C SER A 1170 -5.65 -91.93 9.85
N GLU A 1171 -4.38 -91.61 9.61
CA GLU A 1171 -3.33 -91.89 10.59
C GLU A 1171 -3.47 -91.01 11.84
N ILE A 1172 -3.11 -91.57 12.99
CA ILE A 1172 -2.83 -90.77 14.19
C ILE A 1172 -1.47 -90.08 13.98
N GLY A 1173 -1.38 -88.77 14.18
CA GLY A 1173 -0.17 -87.96 14.07
C GLY A 1173 -0.14 -87.01 12.85
N ALA A 1174 0.94 -86.24 12.74
CA ALA A 1174 1.14 -85.21 11.72
C ALA A 1174 1.32 -85.74 10.28
N TYR A 1175 1.63 -87.03 10.13
CA TYR A 1175 1.94 -87.66 8.85
C TYR A 1175 0.94 -88.78 8.54
N GLU A 1176 0.61 -88.94 7.26
CA GLU A 1176 -0.14 -90.06 6.71
C GLU A 1176 0.85 -91.09 6.14
N PHE A 1177 0.62 -92.39 6.37
CA PHE A 1177 1.54 -93.44 5.94
C PHE A 1177 1.21 -93.88 4.50
N THR A 1178 1.97 -93.37 3.54
CA THR A 1178 1.82 -93.74 2.13
C THR A 1178 2.52 -95.07 1.82
N ARG A 1179 1.86 -95.97 1.08
CA ARG A 1179 2.52 -97.18 0.53
C ARG A 1179 3.29 -96.80 -0.74
N ALA A 1180 4.37 -97.53 -1.02
CA ALA A 1180 5.08 -97.39 -2.27
C ALA A 1180 4.14 -97.59 -3.48
N ASN A 1181 4.29 -96.75 -4.50
CA ASN A 1181 3.54 -96.83 -5.75
C ASN A 1181 3.61 -98.25 -6.36
N GLY A 1182 2.45 -98.77 -6.81
CA GLY A 1182 2.35 -100.09 -7.45
C GLY A 1182 2.05 -101.27 -6.51
N SER A 1183 1.66 -101.03 -5.26
CA SER A 1183 1.24 -102.10 -4.34
C SER A 1183 -0.18 -102.63 -4.66
N LEU A 1184 -0.34 -103.96 -4.71
CA LEU A 1184 -1.61 -104.64 -5.00
C LEU A 1184 -2.51 -104.70 -3.74
N ARG A 1185 -3.75 -104.21 -3.83
CA ARG A 1185 -4.76 -104.32 -2.76
C ARG A 1185 -5.71 -105.47 -3.06
N LEU A 1186 -5.86 -106.41 -2.12
CA LEU A 1186 -6.98 -107.34 -2.08
C LEU A 1186 -8.16 -106.64 -1.41
N LEU A 1187 -9.19 -106.32 -2.19
CA LEU A 1187 -10.44 -105.74 -1.68
C LEU A 1187 -11.28 -106.84 -1.04
N GLU A 1188 -11.88 -106.55 0.12
CA GLU A 1188 -12.87 -107.47 0.68
C GLU A 1188 -14.18 -107.39 -0.12
N TRP A 1189 -14.92 -108.50 -0.19
CA TRP A 1189 -16.16 -108.59 -1.00
C TRP A 1189 -17.22 -107.53 -0.64
N ARG A 1190 -17.16 -106.98 0.58
CA ARG A 1190 -18.03 -105.89 1.04
C ARG A 1190 -17.69 -104.53 0.43
N GLU A 1191 -16.51 -104.39 -0.19
CA GLU A 1191 -16.00 -103.15 -0.77
C GLU A 1191 -16.29 -103.02 -2.28
N VAL A 1192 -17.00 -103.99 -2.89
CA VAL A 1192 -17.23 -104.05 -4.36
C VAL A 1192 -18.72 -104.07 -4.74
N LYS A 1193 -19.64 -103.57 -3.90
CA LYS A 1193 -21.03 -103.34 -4.28
C LYS A 1193 -21.54 -101.96 -3.94
#